data_AF-A0A2W7B3U9-F1
#
_entry.id   AF-A0A2W7B3U9-F1
#
_cell.length_a   1.000
_cell.length_b   1.000
_cell.length_c   1.000
_cell.angle_alpha   90.00
_cell.angle_beta   90.00
_cell.angle_gamma   90.00
#
_symmetry.space_group_name_H-M   'P 1'
#
loop_
_entity.id
_entity.type
_entity.pdbx_description
1 polymer ?
#
loop_
_entity_poly.entity_id
_entity_poly.type
_entity_poly.pdbx_seq_one_letter_code
_entity_poly.pdbx_strand_id
1 'polypeptide(L)'
;MPSAVNVKLLDLPGLSYVEDEGNLSIIKQCREALCLVTYNSAETDSYKVDKLLAEVVDQVKDLGGSPARMLFILNRIDIFRSDYDWQENEHEFVEDTTENIKEVLIENLQEYTHEIESLAIVKLSSWPALLSLQIRANKKLLKDILEELPTLESNWSDHDRDRIKKILKPYEQAMDHFQSLIKEVMKRQKMSVDPKEWSCEQQELISSELRKQSYAEDFEKRLSQHIDDNFPKLIIPQVIERFNVSAGNSIAQWSVQTSTAILNSSEKDYEEEKKRLLDIKDSLDNFLQESNKRLTRSLKVFEILNKDTNALSTGANISDELTDVLRRAIADLQNTEPYNKIKDKLAPLSAWKESLSKTIIKILESVVRSLDNGVVSLEDIDFNQVNPIKAKQLKKNLERLIELGYSGTKSRCGFSILAKSQKERDYIESIQDGLFNLSVNLTSILEPILKRACVQEKNRIEEAVSELFKFHLKYVEGKAGEIAKDVVIRLPESQLNKFTRTLDFSFELDSDIKVSSGTYRSWKWLWMKKLDSLNAEIPSTEILLSNWITQFQQQGEPDMVCLMLEWLIEQIDDLKKNIAQKTDDAFDTYMASFQKAVQEITADHEEIKAIWQPIQRQAKYLEKGLFELGFFEDVEEKI
;
A
#
# COMPACT_ATOMS: atom_id res chain seq x y z
N MET A 1 -4.83 -25.16 9.28
CA MET A 1 -3.39 -24.85 9.48
C MET A 1 -2.60 -26.13 9.72
N PRO A 2 -1.53 -26.40 8.96
CA PRO A 2 -0.61 -27.51 9.23
C PRO A 2 0.03 -27.40 10.62
N SER A 3 0.34 -28.54 11.25
CA SER A 3 0.82 -28.62 12.64
C SER A 3 2.18 -27.93 12.91
N ALA A 4 2.89 -27.49 11.88
CA ALA A 4 4.18 -26.79 11.97
C ALA A 4 4.08 -25.26 11.77
N VAL A 5 2.88 -24.72 11.54
CA VAL A 5 2.68 -23.28 11.31
C VAL A 5 2.45 -22.56 12.64
N ASN A 6 3.34 -21.64 12.99
CA ASN A 6 3.17 -20.73 14.12
C ASN A 6 2.49 -19.45 13.65
N VAL A 7 1.31 -19.14 14.20
CA VAL A 7 0.59 -17.90 13.93
C VAL A 7 0.95 -16.86 14.98
N LYS A 8 1.31 -15.65 14.55
CA LYS A 8 1.52 -14.50 15.44
C LYS A 8 0.45 -13.46 15.13
N LEU A 9 -0.36 -13.11 16.12
CA LEU A 9 -1.27 -11.97 16.04
C LEU A 9 -0.52 -10.72 16.50
N LEU A 10 -0.57 -9.68 15.67
CA LEU A 10 0.02 -8.37 15.95
C LEU A 10 -1.11 -7.36 16.02
N ASP A 11 -1.33 -6.82 17.22
CA ASP A 11 -2.23 -5.69 17.39
C ASP A 11 -1.44 -4.41 17.11
N LEU A 12 -1.83 -3.69 16.05
CA LEU A 12 -1.16 -2.46 15.67
C LEU A 12 -1.72 -1.32 16.54
N PRO A 13 -0.87 -0.42 17.06
CA PRO A 13 -1.35 0.71 17.85
C PRO A 13 -2.36 1.52 17.02
N GLY A 14 -3.42 2.01 17.66
CA GLY A 14 -4.35 2.93 17.04
C GLY A 14 -3.58 4.11 16.43
N LEU A 15 -3.89 4.44 15.17
CA LEU A 15 -3.08 5.18 14.19
C LEU A 15 -2.74 6.64 14.56
N SER A 16 -3.00 7.02 15.81
CA SER A 16 -2.77 8.33 16.43
C SER A 16 -1.33 8.66 16.85
N TYR A 17 -0.35 7.74 16.75
CA TYR A 17 1.04 8.02 17.13
C TYR A 17 2.04 7.32 16.19
N VAL A 18 2.42 8.00 15.11
CA VAL A 18 3.42 7.54 14.12
C VAL A 18 4.66 8.46 14.09
N GLU A 19 5.11 8.91 15.26
CA GLU A 19 6.48 9.47 15.41
C GLU A 19 7.53 8.37 15.73
N ASP A 20 7.11 7.12 15.97
CA ASP A 20 8.05 6.03 16.25
C ASP A 20 8.48 5.33 14.94
N GLU A 21 9.74 5.52 14.53
CA GLU A 21 10.43 4.69 13.53
C GLU A 21 10.26 3.18 13.84
N GLY A 22 10.06 2.83 15.11
CA GLY A 22 9.71 1.49 15.57
C GLY A 22 8.41 0.94 14.95
N ASN A 23 7.34 1.74 14.85
CA ASN A 23 6.06 1.29 14.30
C ASN A 23 6.14 1.09 12.79
N LEU A 24 6.83 1.97 12.06
CA LEU A 24 7.11 1.80 10.63
C LEU A 24 7.98 0.55 10.37
N SER A 25 8.93 0.25 11.26
CA SER A 25 9.74 -0.97 11.14
C SER A 25 8.92 -2.25 11.35
N ILE A 26 7.90 -2.21 12.23
CA ILE A 26 6.96 -3.32 12.44
C ILE A 26 6.03 -3.47 11.23
N ILE A 27 5.50 -2.37 10.70
CA ILE A 27 4.65 -2.37 9.48
C ILE A 27 5.43 -2.94 8.29
N LYS A 28 6.71 -2.58 8.11
CA LYS A 28 7.57 -3.19 7.08
C LYS A 28 7.81 -4.69 7.26
N GLN A 29 7.71 -5.23 8.47
CA GLN A 29 7.75 -6.68 8.71
C GLN A 29 6.42 -7.37 8.36
N CYS A 30 5.34 -6.60 8.22
CA CYS A 30 4.00 -7.10 7.93
C CYS A 30 3.65 -7.13 6.43
N ARG A 31 4.60 -6.87 5.52
CA ARG A 31 4.34 -6.93 4.07
C ARG A 31 3.80 -8.29 3.59
N GLU A 32 4.10 -9.36 4.32
CA GLU A 32 3.65 -10.73 4.05
C GLU A 32 2.53 -11.20 4.99
N ALA A 33 1.88 -10.27 5.71
CA ALA A 33 0.82 -10.59 6.65
C ALA A 33 -0.58 -10.48 6.02
N LEU A 34 -1.54 -11.20 6.60
CA LEU A 34 -2.96 -10.93 6.42
C LEU A 34 -3.37 -9.84 7.41
N CYS A 35 -4.14 -8.86 6.96
CA CYS A 35 -4.56 -7.72 7.76
C CYS A 35 -6.04 -7.79 8.09
N LEU A 36 -6.40 -7.46 9.33
CA LEU A 36 -7.79 -7.31 9.77
C LEU A 36 -8.05 -5.82 10.00
N VAL A 37 -8.94 -5.24 9.21
CA VAL A 37 -9.27 -3.80 9.30
C VAL A 37 -10.63 -3.67 9.96
N THR A 38 -10.66 -3.17 11.20
CA THR A 38 -11.91 -3.05 11.96
C THR A 38 -12.49 -1.64 11.89
N TYR A 39 -13.71 -1.54 11.37
CA TYR A 39 -14.53 -0.34 11.33
C TYR A 39 -15.53 -0.35 12.50
N ASN A 40 -15.76 0.80 13.15
CA ASN A 40 -16.77 0.90 14.21
C ASN A 40 -18.10 1.40 13.63
N SER A 41 -19.08 0.51 13.46
CA SER A 41 -20.41 0.81 12.90
C SER A 41 -21.25 1.78 13.71
N ALA A 42 -20.86 2.12 14.94
CA ALA A 42 -21.53 3.15 15.73
C ALA A 42 -21.00 4.57 15.48
N GLU A 43 -19.98 4.75 14.63
CA GLU A 43 -19.47 6.07 14.28
C GLU A 43 -20.36 6.74 13.24
N THR A 44 -21.01 7.85 13.60
CA THR A 44 -21.90 8.61 12.73
C THR A 44 -21.24 9.88 12.18
N ASP A 45 -20.03 10.19 12.64
CA ASP A 45 -19.26 11.34 12.19
C ASP A 45 -18.57 11.03 10.86
N SER A 46 -19.13 11.53 9.76
CA SER A 46 -18.60 11.31 8.41
C SER A 46 -17.13 11.69 8.28
N TYR A 47 -16.70 12.73 9.01
CA TYR A 47 -15.32 13.18 8.97
C TYR A 47 -14.36 12.14 9.59
N LYS A 48 -14.74 11.48 10.70
CA LYS A 48 -13.92 10.42 11.28
C LYS A 48 -13.91 9.15 10.43
N VAL A 49 -15.00 8.89 9.72
CA VAL A 49 -15.11 7.79 8.76
C VAL A 49 -14.13 8.01 7.61
N ASP A 50 -14.15 9.20 7.00
CA ASP A 50 -13.24 9.56 5.91
C ASP A 50 -11.77 9.51 6.37
N LYS A 51 -11.50 9.97 7.61
CA LYS A 51 -10.18 9.89 8.21
C LYS A 51 -9.71 8.44 8.35
N LEU A 52 -10.55 7.54 8.86
CA LEU A 52 -10.20 6.12 9.00
C LEU A 52 -9.89 5.48 7.64
N LEU A 53 -10.67 5.77 6.60
CA LEU A 53 -10.43 5.25 5.26
C LEU A 53 -9.13 5.77 4.66
N ALA A 54 -8.81 7.07 4.86
CA ALA A 54 -7.54 7.63 4.47
C ALA A 54 -6.36 6.95 5.19
N GLU A 55 -6.49 6.67 6.49
CA GLU A 55 -5.46 5.94 7.25
C GLU A 55 -5.28 4.50 6.73
N VAL A 56 -6.35 3.83 6.30
CA VAL A 56 -6.29 2.49 5.67
C VAL A 56 -5.54 2.57 4.34
N VAL A 57 -5.83 3.56 3.50
CA VAL A 57 -5.09 3.78 2.25
C VAL A 57 -3.60 3.95 2.54
N ASP A 58 -3.24 4.81 3.51
CA ASP A 58 -1.85 5.03 3.91
C ASP A 58 -1.18 3.73 4.38
N GLN A 59 -1.88 2.89 5.14
CA GLN A 59 -1.39 1.58 5.58
C GLN A 59 -1.14 0.64 4.40
N VAL A 60 -2.05 0.57 3.42
CA VAL A 60 -1.85 -0.25 2.21
C VAL A 60 -0.60 0.21 1.48
N LYS A 61 -0.44 1.54 1.30
CA LYS A 61 0.75 2.13 0.65
C LYS A 61 2.04 1.85 1.42
N ASP A 62 2.01 1.95 2.75
CA ASP A 62 3.19 1.69 3.60
C ASP A 62 3.59 0.20 3.59
N LEU A 63 2.59 -0.69 3.57
CA LEU A 63 2.78 -2.13 3.45
C LEU A 63 3.30 -2.53 2.06
N GLY A 64 3.12 -1.71 1.02
CA GLY A 64 3.52 -2.05 -0.35
C GLY A 64 2.94 -3.41 -0.75
N GLY A 65 1.64 -3.56 -0.51
CA GLY A 65 0.95 -4.85 -0.59
C GLY A 65 -0.49 -4.72 -1.04
N SER A 66 -1.02 -5.86 -1.46
CA SER A 66 -2.35 -6.01 -2.06
C SER A 66 -3.49 -5.87 -1.03
N PRO A 67 -4.56 -5.09 -1.34
CA PRO A 67 -5.80 -5.07 -0.58
C PRO A 67 -6.44 -6.45 -0.40
N ALA A 68 -6.22 -7.41 -1.32
CA ALA A 68 -6.77 -8.76 -1.20
C ALA A 68 -6.34 -9.49 0.09
N ARG A 69 -5.25 -9.05 0.73
CA ARG A 69 -4.78 -9.58 2.01
C ARG A 69 -5.56 -9.02 3.21
N MET A 70 -6.39 -8.01 2.99
CA MET A 70 -7.14 -7.30 4.02
C MET A 70 -8.57 -7.85 4.13
N LEU A 71 -8.99 -8.15 5.36
CA LEU A 71 -10.36 -8.47 5.69
C LEU A 71 -10.98 -7.30 6.46
N PHE A 72 -11.96 -6.64 5.86
CA PHE A 72 -12.66 -5.50 6.47
C PHE A 72 -13.80 -5.99 7.35
N ILE A 73 -13.86 -5.50 8.58
CA ILE A 73 -14.79 -5.94 9.63
C ILE A 73 -15.61 -4.75 10.09
N LEU A 74 -16.90 -4.74 9.80
CA LEU A 74 -17.89 -3.81 10.36
C LEU A 74 -18.23 -4.28 11.78
N ASN A 75 -17.48 -3.77 12.76
CA ASN A 75 -17.61 -4.11 14.16
C ASN A 75 -18.67 -3.25 14.87
N ARG A 76 -19.28 -3.77 15.92
CA ARG A 76 -20.40 -3.15 16.67
C ARG A 76 -21.69 -3.01 15.86
N ILE A 77 -21.93 -3.95 14.95
CA ILE A 77 -23.15 -4.00 14.13
C ILE A 77 -24.42 -4.21 14.98
N ASP A 78 -24.27 -4.66 16.23
CA ASP A 78 -25.34 -4.76 17.22
C ASP A 78 -26.02 -3.42 17.54
N ILE A 79 -25.42 -2.27 17.20
CA ILE A 79 -26.02 -0.95 17.44
C ILE A 79 -27.39 -0.78 16.78
N PHE A 80 -27.60 -1.39 15.61
CA PHE A 80 -28.87 -1.29 14.90
C PHE A 80 -30.01 -2.03 15.61
N ARG A 81 -29.70 -3.01 16.49
CA ARG A 81 -30.69 -3.88 17.14
C ARG A 81 -31.66 -3.16 18.07
N SER A 82 -31.41 -1.89 18.39
CA SER A 82 -32.36 -1.04 19.11
C SER A 82 -33.46 -0.46 18.23
N ASP A 83 -33.30 -0.48 16.90
CA ASP A 83 -34.20 0.16 15.96
C ASP A 83 -35.39 -0.74 15.61
N TYR A 84 -36.52 -0.12 15.24
CA TYR A 84 -37.74 -0.86 14.86
C TYR A 84 -37.54 -1.66 13.57
N ASP A 85 -36.96 -1.03 12.54
CA ASP A 85 -36.64 -1.63 11.23
C ASP A 85 -35.14 -1.95 11.10
N TRP A 86 -34.54 -2.48 12.18
CA TRP A 86 -33.08 -2.69 12.27
C TRP A 86 -32.48 -3.50 11.13
N GLN A 87 -33.25 -4.40 10.51
CA GLN A 87 -32.78 -5.25 9.41
C GLN A 87 -32.51 -4.44 8.14
N GLU A 88 -33.37 -3.48 7.84
CA GLU A 88 -33.26 -2.60 6.69
C GLU A 88 -32.14 -1.58 6.92
N ASN A 89 -32.14 -0.93 8.10
CA ASN A 89 -31.08 0.00 8.49
C ASN A 89 -29.69 -0.64 8.48
N GLU A 90 -29.57 -1.88 8.99
CA GLU A 90 -28.29 -2.61 8.96
C GLU A 90 -27.88 -2.93 7.51
N HIS A 91 -28.82 -3.29 6.65
CA HIS A 91 -28.55 -3.62 5.26
C HIS A 91 -28.06 -2.40 4.47
N GLU A 92 -28.80 -1.29 4.53
CA GLU A 92 -28.45 -0.03 3.87
C GLU A 92 -27.08 0.47 4.33
N PHE A 93 -26.84 0.49 5.65
CA PHE A 93 -25.55 0.88 6.21
C PHE A 93 -24.39 0.01 5.67
N VAL A 94 -24.59 -1.31 5.59
CA VAL A 94 -23.54 -2.24 5.12
C VAL A 94 -23.25 -2.05 3.64
N GLU A 95 -24.27 -1.84 2.81
CA GLU A 95 -24.11 -1.57 1.38
C GLU A 95 -23.39 -0.25 1.14
N ASP A 96 -23.87 0.85 1.72
CA ASP A 96 -23.28 2.18 1.56
C ASP A 96 -21.83 2.23 2.05
N THR A 97 -21.56 1.63 3.22
CA THR A 97 -20.21 1.57 3.77
C THR A 97 -19.29 0.71 2.89
N THR A 98 -19.83 -0.34 2.29
CA THR A 98 -19.07 -1.21 1.38
C THR A 98 -18.67 -0.47 0.10
N GLU A 99 -19.62 0.24 -0.51
CA GLU A 99 -19.37 1.04 -1.70
C GLU A 99 -18.34 2.14 -1.41
N ASN A 100 -18.52 2.90 -0.34
CA ASN A 100 -17.60 3.97 0.06
C ASN A 100 -16.17 3.44 0.32
N ILE A 101 -16.01 2.32 1.04
CA ILE A 101 -14.68 1.69 1.25
C ILE A 101 -14.02 1.37 -0.09
N LYS A 102 -14.77 0.76 -1.03
CA LYS A 102 -14.22 0.36 -2.33
C LYS A 102 -13.88 1.56 -3.20
N GLU A 103 -14.73 2.58 -3.24
CA GLU A 103 -14.48 3.81 -3.98
C GLU A 103 -13.20 4.50 -3.52
N VAL A 104 -13.06 4.75 -2.21
CA VAL A 104 -11.86 5.41 -1.66
C VAL A 104 -10.59 4.59 -1.94
N LEU A 105 -10.65 3.27 -1.85
CA LEU A 105 -9.52 2.42 -2.19
C LEU A 105 -9.21 2.49 -3.69
N ILE A 106 -10.18 2.36 -4.59
CA ILE A 106 -9.97 2.40 -6.05
C ILE A 106 -9.39 3.75 -6.48
N GLU A 107 -9.90 4.85 -5.92
CA GLU A 107 -9.41 6.20 -6.22
C GLU A 107 -7.93 6.39 -5.89
N ASN A 108 -7.45 5.74 -4.83
CA ASN A 108 -6.08 5.93 -4.34
C ASN A 108 -5.11 4.80 -4.76
N LEU A 109 -5.65 3.63 -5.12
CA LEU A 109 -4.92 2.38 -5.33
C LEU A 109 -5.40 1.67 -6.61
N GLN A 110 -5.39 2.39 -7.73
CA GLN A 110 -5.88 1.91 -9.03
C GLN A 110 -5.21 0.61 -9.49
N GLU A 111 -3.96 0.37 -9.10
CA GLU A 111 -3.21 -0.86 -9.35
C GLU A 111 -3.83 -2.13 -8.74
N TYR A 112 -4.79 -1.96 -7.83
CA TYR A 112 -5.48 -3.03 -7.14
C TYR A 112 -6.99 -3.08 -7.45
N THR A 113 -7.47 -2.38 -8.49
CA THR A 113 -8.91 -2.26 -8.79
C THR A 113 -9.67 -3.59 -8.75
N HIS A 114 -9.23 -4.61 -9.48
CA HIS A 114 -9.89 -5.92 -9.50
C HIS A 114 -9.87 -6.65 -8.14
N GLU A 115 -8.81 -6.46 -7.37
CA GLU A 115 -8.70 -7.01 -6.01
C GLU A 115 -9.63 -6.27 -5.05
N ILE A 116 -9.78 -4.95 -5.21
CA ILE A 116 -10.66 -4.11 -4.42
C ILE A 116 -12.14 -4.44 -4.70
N GLU A 117 -12.50 -4.62 -5.97
CA GLU A 117 -13.84 -5.03 -6.40
C GLU A 117 -14.29 -6.34 -5.74
N SER A 118 -13.35 -7.26 -5.51
CA SER A 118 -13.60 -8.57 -4.89
C SER A 118 -13.45 -8.60 -3.37
N LEU A 119 -13.14 -7.46 -2.71
CA LEU A 119 -12.96 -7.41 -1.25
C LEU A 119 -14.19 -7.92 -0.50
N ALA A 120 -13.89 -8.76 0.51
CA ALA A 120 -14.87 -9.23 1.47
C ALA A 120 -14.96 -8.26 2.65
N ILE A 121 -16.18 -7.78 2.91
CA ILE A 121 -16.53 -6.99 4.09
C ILE A 121 -17.45 -7.83 4.96
N VAL A 122 -17.14 -7.93 6.26
CA VAL A 122 -17.78 -8.87 7.18
C VAL A 122 -18.36 -8.15 8.38
N LYS A 123 -19.55 -8.59 8.81
CA LYS A 123 -20.23 -8.05 9.99
C LYS A 123 -19.72 -8.75 11.24
N LEU A 124 -19.53 -8.01 12.33
CA LEU A 124 -19.16 -8.58 13.61
C LEU A 124 -19.66 -7.70 14.76
N SER A 125 -19.99 -8.32 15.88
CA SER A 125 -20.06 -7.67 17.18
C SER A 125 -19.13 -8.37 18.14
N SER A 126 -17.90 -7.88 18.24
CA SER A 126 -16.82 -8.61 18.93
C SER A 126 -17.09 -8.83 20.42
N TRP A 127 -17.78 -7.89 21.09
CA TRP A 127 -18.06 -8.01 22.52
C TRP A 127 -19.12 -9.10 22.85
N PRO A 128 -20.32 -9.12 22.23
CA PRO A 128 -21.24 -10.25 22.35
C PRO A 128 -20.61 -11.59 21.95
N ALA A 129 -19.78 -11.62 20.90
CA ALA A 129 -19.06 -12.83 20.49
C ALA A 129 -18.10 -13.34 21.58
N LEU A 130 -17.34 -12.43 22.19
CA LEU A 130 -16.45 -12.75 23.31
C LEU A 130 -17.23 -13.26 24.53
N LEU A 131 -18.32 -12.59 24.89
CA LEU A 131 -19.17 -13.00 26.02
C LEU A 131 -19.75 -14.39 25.78
N SER A 132 -20.18 -14.70 24.56
CA SER A 132 -20.63 -16.05 24.19
C SER A 132 -19.57 -17.10 24.48
N LEU A 133 -18.33 -16.87 24.06
CA LEU A 133 -17.20 -17.79 24.28
C LEU A 133 -16.90 -17.96 25.79
N GLN A 134 -16.89 -16.85 26.53
CA GLN A 134 -16.62 -16.86 27.97
C GLN A 134 -17.72 -17.58 28.75
N ILE A 135 -18.99 -17.33 28.46
CA ILE A 135 -20.14 -18.04 29.05
C ILE A 135 -20.02 -19.54 28.78
N ARG A 136 -19.76 -19.92 27.53
CA ARG A 136 -19.62 -21.34 27.14
C ARG A 136 -18.46 -22.04 27.86
N ALA A 137 -17.33 -21.36 28.03
CA ALA A 137 -16.18 -21.89 28.77
C ALA A 137 -16.48 -22.00 30.27
N ASN A 138 -17.20 -21.03 30.82
CA ASN A 138 -17.48 -20.94 32.26
C ASN A 138 -18.65 -21.82 32.73
N LYS A 139 -19.52 -22.29 31.83
CA LYS A 139 -20.81 -22.91 32.22
C LYS A 139 -20.69 -24.08 33.20
N LYS A 140 -19.68 -24.93 32.99
CA LYS A 140 -19.44 -26.10 33.84
C LYS A 140 -18.78 -25.69 35.15
N LEU A 141 -17.78 -24.80 35.05
CA LEU A 141 -17.06 -24.27 36.21
C LEU A 141 -17.99 -23.53 37.18
N LEU A 142 -18.94 -22.75 36.68
CA LEU A 142 -19.93 -22.05 37.51
C LEU A 142 -20.80 -23.02 38.29
N LYS A 143 -21.30 -24.07 37.62
CA LYS A 143 -22.10 -25.13 38.26
C LYS A 143 -21.28 -25.85 39.34
N ASP A 144 -20.07 -26.29 39.01
CA ASP A 144 -19.20 -27.02 39.94
C ASP A 144 -18.92 -26.17 41.20
N ILE A 145 -18.65 -24.87 41.04
CA ILE A 145 -18.41 -23.96 42.17
C ILE A 145 -19.66 -23.78 43.04
N LEU A 146 -20.83 -23.57 42.43
CA LEU A 146 -22.06 -23.39 43.19
C LEU A 146 -22.48 -24.65 43.95
N GLU A 147 -22.11 -25.84 43.45
CA GLU A 147 -22.28 -27.11 44.16
C GLU A 147 -21.27 -27.32 45.30
N GLU A 148 -20.05 -26.78 45.18
CA GLU A 148 -18.99 -26.85 46.21
C GLU A 148 -19.25 -25.91 47.40
N LEU A 149 -19.91 -24.78 47.18
CA LEU A 149 -20.01 -23.72 48.17
C LEU A 149 -21.14 -23.92 49.20
N PRO A 150 -21.00 -23.37 50.43
CA PRO A 150 -22.09 -23.34 51.40
C PRO A 150 -23.35 -22.69 50.83
N THR A 151 -24.52 -23.24 51.16
CA THR A 151 -25.83 -22.74 50.68
C THR A 151 -26.16 -21.30 51.12
N LEU A 152 -25.55 -20.82 52.20
CA LEU A 152 -25.69 -19.43 52.67
C LEU A 152 -24.50 -18.60 52.20
N GLU A 153 -24.75 -17.60 51.33
CA GLU A 153 -23.71 -16.70 50.78
C GLU A 153 -22.92 -15.96 51.87
N SER A 154 -23.52 -15.72 53.04
CA SER A 154 -22.84 -15.12 54.20
C SER A 154 -21.64 -15.94 54.68
N ASN A 155 -21.60 -17.23 54.36
CA ASN A 155 -20.56 -18.17 54.77
C ASN A 155 -19.47 -18.34 53.71
N TRP A 156 -19.58 -17.67 52.56
CA TRP A 156 -18.56 -17.70 51.52
C TRP A 156 -17.34 -16.88 51.96
N SER A 157 -16.14 -17.43 51.73
CA SER A 157 -14.91 -16.69 51.95
C SER A 157 -14.76 -15.56 50.92
N ASP A 158 -13.88 -14.60 51.20
CA ASP A 158 -13.58 -13.52 50.23
C ASP A 158 -13.04 -14.08 48.91
N HIS A 159 -12.26 -15.17 48.97
CA HIS A 159 -11.76 -15.88 47.80
C HIS A 159 -12.90 -16.48 46.94
N ASP A 160 -13.91 -17.08 47.58
CA ASP A 160 -15.05 -17.68 46.89
C ASP A 160 -15.90 -16.62 46.18
N ARG A 161 -16.12 -15.48 46.86
CA ARG A 161 -16.82 -14.32 46.31
C ARG A 161 -16.10 -13.75 45.10
N ASP A 162 -14.77 -13.59 45.18
CA ASP A 162 -13.96 -13.09 44.06
C ASP A 162 -13.96 -14.06 42.87
N ARG A 163 -13.88 -15.37 43.12
CA ARG A 163 -13.93 -16.42 42.08
C ARG A 163 -15.27 -16.40 41.36
N ILE A 164 -16.39 -16.37 42.10
CA ILE A 164 -17.74 -16.29 41.52
C ILE A 164 -17.93 -14.99 40.75
N LYS A 165 -17.53 -13.86 41.32
CA LYS A 165 -17.65 -12.55 40.64
C LYS A 165 -16.93 -12.53 39.29
N LYS A 166 -15.72 -13.10 39.22
CA LYS A 166 -14.98 -13.21 37.94
C LYS A 166 -15.71 -14.08 36.92
N ILE A 167 -16.32 -15.17 37.36
CA ILE A 167 -17.01 -16.13 36.48
C ILE A 167 -18.36 -15.61 36.01
N LEU A 168 -19.11 -14.90 36.87
CA LEU A 168 -20.42 -14.31 36.56
C LEU A 168 -20.31 -13.04 35.73
N LYS A 169 -19.19 -12.33 35.78
CA LYS A 169 -19.00 -11.06 35.07
C LYS A 169 -19.45 -11.09 33.59
N PRO A 170 -19.13 -12.11 32.76
CA PRO A 170 -19.59 -12.16 31.38
C PRO A 170 -21.12 -12.27 31.24
N TYR A 171 -21.78 -12.93 32.19
CA TYR A 171 -23.23 -13.10 32.22
C TYR A 171 -23.93 -11.80 32.59
N GLU A 172 -23.43 -11.13 33.64
CA GLU A 172 -23.90 -9.80 34.07
C GLU A 172 -23.71 -8.79 32.93
N GLN A 173 -22.56 -8.78 32.26
CA GLN A 173 -22.30 -7.91 31.12
C GLN A 173 -23.23 -8.19 29.92
N ALA A 174 -23.55 -9.46 29.65
CA ALA A 174 -24.52 -9.81 28.61
C ALA A 174 -25.92 -9.28 28.95
N MET A 175 -26.32 -9.34 30.22
CA MET A 175 -27.59 -8.80 30.68
C MET A 175 -27.63 -7.27 30.65
N ASP A 176 -26.58 -6.60 31.12
CA ASP A 176 -26.56 -5.15 31.26
C ASP A 176 -26.47 -4.43 29.91
N HIS A 177 -25.68 -4.97 28.99
CA HIS A 177 -25.35 -4.29 27.73
C HIS A 177 -26.04 -4.89 26.50
N PHE A 178 -26.44 -6.17 26.55
CA PHE A 178 -26.93 -6.90 25.37
C PHE A 178 -28.26 -7.60 25.63
N GLN A 179 -29.05 -7.13 26.60
CA GLN A 179 -30.36 -7.70 26.91
C GLN A 179 -31.24 -7.79 25.65
N SER A 180 -31.21 -6.77 24.79
CA SER A 180 -31.97 -6.74 23.53
C SER A 180 -31.68 -7.94 22.63
N LEU A 181 -30.44 -8.44 22.61
CA LEU A 181 -30.01 -9.59 21.81
C LEU A 181 -30.54 -10.92 22.35
N ILE A 182 -30.74 -11.02 23.67
CA ILE A 182 -31.10 -12.28 24.36
C ILE A 182 -32.51 -12.30 24.94
N LYS A 183 -33.23 -11.16 24.89
CA LYS A 183 -34.54 -10.96 25.53
C LYS A 183 -35.58 -12.00 25.11
N GLU A 184 -35.62 -12.33 23.83
CA GLU A 184 -36.58 -13.31 23.31
C GLU A 184 -36.30 -14.72 23.83
N VAL A 185 -35.03 -15.11 23.94
CA VAL A 185 -34.63 -16.41 24.52
C VAL A 185 -34.98 -16.45 26.00
N MET A 186 -34.65 -15.40 26.76
CA MET A 186 -34.98 -15.31 28.19
C MET A 186 -36.49 -15.40 28.43
N LYS A 187 -37.29 -14.71 27.63
CA LYS A 187 -38.75 -14.71 27.72
C LYS A 187 -39.34 -16.08 27.41
N ARG A 188 -38.87 -16.74 26.34
CA ARG A 188 -39.33 -18.08 25.93
C ARG A 188 -39.00 -19.14 26.99
N GLN A 189 -37.82 -19.05 27.59
CA GLN A 189 -37.33 -20.00 28.60
C GLN A 189 -37.71 -19.64 30.04
N LYS A 190 -38.47 -18.55 30.25
CA LYS A 190 -38.86 -18.04 31.58
C LYS A 190 -37.66 -17.93 32.53
N MET A 191 -36.56 -17.39 32.02
CA MET A 191 -35.30 -17.31 32.76
C MET A 191 -35.35 -16.25 33.86
N SER A 192 -34.62 -16.48 34.94
CA SER A 192 -34.40 -15.49 35.99
C SER A 192 -33.55 -14.33 35.48
N VAL A 193 -33.69 -13.17 36.14
CA VAL A 193 -32.81 -12.03 35.95
C VAL A 193 -31.48 -12.16 36.70
N ASP A 194 -31.34 -13.16 37.58
CA ASP A 194 -30.06 -13.50 38.20
C ASP A 194 -29.39 -14.64 37.43
N PRO A 195 -28.22 -14.42 36.79
CA PRO A 195 -27.49 -15.46 36.09
C PRO A 195 -27.07 -16.66 36.96
N LYS A 196 -26.96 -16.49 38.28
CA LYS A 196 -26.66 -17.59 39.21
C LYS A 196 -27.72 -18.69 39.18
N GLU A 197 -28.95 -18.34 38.85
CA GLU A 197 -30.08 -19.26 38.81
C GLU A 197 -30.21 -19.98 37.45
N TRP A 198 -29.35 -19.65 36.48
CA TRP A 198 -29.42 -20.26 35.15
C TRP A 198 -28.84 -21.67 35.16
N SER A 199 -29.62 -22.62 34.65
CA SER A 199 -29.13 -23.97 34.36
C SER A 199 -28.08 -23.96 33.24
N CYS A 200 -27.21 -24.98 33.18
CA CYS A 200 -26.22 -25.10 32.10
C CYS A 200 -26.84 -25.08 30.69
N GLU A 201 -28.06 -25.62 30.53
CA GLU A 201 -28.79 -25.59 29.25
C GLU A 201 -29.20 -24.16 28.88
N GLN A 202 -29.72 -23.39 29.85
CA GLN A 202 -30.05 -21.98 29.65
C GLN A 202 -28.80 -21.14 29.34
N GLN A 203 -27.68 -21.40 30.03
CA GLN A 203 -26.41 -20.73 29.74
C GLN A 203 -25.91 -21.03 28.33
N GLU A 204 -26.05 -22.27 27.85
CA GLU A 204 -25.70 -22.63 26.47
C GLU A 204 -26.61 -21.94 25.44
N LEU A 205 -27.91 -21.81 25.74
CA LEU A 205 -28.84 -21.09 24.88
C LEU A 205 -28.49 -19.61 24.77
N ILE A 206 -28.15 -18.96 25.90
CA ILE A 206 -27.71 -17.55 25.91
C ILE A 206 -26.41 -17.39 25.13
N SER A 207 -25.43 -18.26 25.37
CA SER A 207 -24.17 -18.25 24.60
C SER A 207 -24.43 -18.41 23.10
N SER A 208 -25.30 -19.35 22.71
CA SER A 208 -25.61 -19.62 21.30
C SER A 208 -26.34 -18.44 20.65
N GLU A 209 -27.28 -17.80 21.36
CA GLU A 209 -27.99 -16.63 20.85
C GLU A 209 -27.05 -15.44 20.69
N LEU A 210 -26.20 -15.15 21.68
CA LEU A 210 -25.18 -14.10 21.57
C LEU A 210 -24.26 -14.34 20.37
N ARG A 211 -23.81 -15.59 20.17
CA ARG A 211 -22.95 -15.97 19.05
C ARG A 211 -23.59 -15.71 17.69
N LYS A 212 -24.87 -16.05 17.58
CA LYS A 212 -25.68 -15.86 16.37
C LYS A 212 -25.91 -14.38 16.09
N GLN A 213 -26.37 -13.63 17.09
CA GLN A 213 -26.69 -12.21 16.96
C GLN A 213 -25.45 -11.36 16.74
N SER A 214 -24.26 -11.84 17.13
CA SER A 214 -23.00 -11.16 16.93
C SER A 214 -22.33 -11.41 15.58
N TYR A 215 -22.94 -12.22 14.69
CA TYR A 215 -22.34 -12.67 13.44
C TYR A 215 -21.02 -13.44 13.60
N ALA A 216 -20.75 -14.02 14.78
CA ALA A 216 -19.45 -14.66 15.04
C ALA A 216 -19.21 -15.89 14.15
N GLU A 217 -20.26 -16.66 13.85
CA GLU A 217 -20.17 -17.83 12.98
C GLU A 217 -19.86 -17.45 11.53
N ASP A 218 -20.53 -16.41 11.02
CA ASP A 218 -20.27 -15.87 9.69
C ASP A 218 -18.86 -15.29 9.59
N PHE A 219 -18.42 -14.56 10.62
CA PHE A 219 -17.06 -14.03 10.71
C PHE A 219 -16.01 -15.15 10.69
N GLU A 220 -16.14 -16.17 11.55
CA GLU A 220 -15.19 -17.30 11.61
C GLU A 220 -15.12 -18.03 10.26
N LYS A 221 -16.27 -18.27 9.62
CA LYS A 221 -16.33 -18.90 8.30
C LYS A 221 -15.61 -18.07 7.26
N ARG A 222 -15.89 -16.77 7.18
CA ARG A 222 -15.28 -15.86 6.20
C ARG A 222 -13.79 -15.63 6.46
N LEU A 223 -13.37 -15.56 7.72
CA LEU A 223 -11.96 -15.49 8.07
C LEU A 223 -11.21 -16.76 7.65
N SER A 224 -11.79 -17.94 7.87
CA SER A 224 -11.20 -19.20 7.39
C SER A 224 -11.05 -19.19 5.88
N GLN A 225 -12.11 -18.83 5.15
CA GLN A 225 -12.07 -18.71 3.68
C GLN A 225 -11.00 -17.71 3.24
N HIS A 226 -10.94 -16.52 3.85
CA HIS A 226 -9.94 -15.50 3.54
C HIS A 226 -8.51 -15.99 3.75
N ILE A 227 -8.25 -16.75 4.83
CA ILE A 227 -6.95 -17.37 5.08
C ILE A 227 -6.65 -18.42 4.01
N ASP A 228 -7.61 -19.30 3.72
CA ASP A 228 -7.43 -20.39 2.76
C ASP A 228 -7.20 -19.85 1.34
N ASP A 229 -7.87 -18.75 0.95
CA ASP A 229 -7.79 -18.16 -0.38
C ASP A 229 -6.54 -17.30 -0.61
N ASN A 230 -6.00 -16.67 0.45
CA ASN A 230 -4.93 -15.67 0.33
C ASN A 230 -3.59 -16.12 0.91
N PHE A 231 -3.57 -16.91 2.00
CA PHE A 231 -2.31 -17.33 2.62
C PHE A 231 -1.41 -18.18 1.69
N PRO A 232 -1.94 -19.16 0.92
CA PRO A 232 -1.14 -19.93 -0.03
C PRO A 232 -0.49 -19.05 -1.10
N LYS A 233 -1.23 -18.06 -1.62
CA LYS A 233 -0.75 -17.11 -2.64
C LYS A 233 0.42 -16.26 -2.14
N LEU A 234 0.52 -16.04 -0.83
CA LEU A 234 1.63 -15.30 -0.21
C LEU A 234 2.89 -16.16 -0.04
N ILE A 235 2.73 -17.42 0.40
CA ILE A 235 3.85 -18.24 0.87
C ILE A 235 4.38 -19.19 -0.21
N ILE A 236 3.50 -19.82 -1.00
CA ILE A 236 3.89 -20.87 -1.95
C ILE A 236 4.87 -20.34 -3.01
N PRO A 237 4.61 -19.20 -3.70
CA PRO A 237 5.54 -18.68 -4.70
C PRO A 237 6.95 -18.48 -4.14
N GLN A 238 7.06 -17.97 -2.91
CA GLN A 238 8.35 -17.76 -2.27
C GLN A 238 9.10 -19.05 -1.96
N VAL A 239 8.39 -20.08 -1.47
CA VAL A 239 8.99 -21.38 -1.14
C VAL A 239 9.48 -22.07 -2.40
N ILE A 240 8.68 -22.05 -3.47
CA ILE A 240 9.05 -22.63 -4.76
C ILE A 240 10.26 -21.90 -5.35
N GLU A 241 10.25 -20.56 -5.35
CA GLU A 241 11.35 -19.76 -5.86
C GLU A 241 12.67 -20.06 -5.10
N ARG A 242 12.63 -20.14 -3.76
CA ARG A 242 13.80 -20.51 -2.95
C ARG A 242 14.33 -21.89 -3.32
N PHE A 243 13.45 -22.86 -3.55
CA PHE A 243 13.85 -24.21 -3.98
C PHE A 243 14.48 -24.20 -5.39
N ASN A 244 13.85 -23.52 -6.35
CA ASN A 244 14.33 -23.44 -7.73
C ASN A 244 15.69 -22.76 -7.81
N VAL A 245 15.87 -21.65 -7.09
CA VAL A 245 17.15 -20.94 -6.98
C VAL A 245 18.24 -21.78 -6.33
N SER A 246 17.90 -22.52 -5.27
CA SER A 246 18.88 -23.30 -4.53
C SER A 246 19.33 -24.57 -5.26
N ALA A 247 18.45 -25.18 -6.06
CA ALA A 247 18.73 -26.49 -6.67
C ALA A 247 17.95 -26.77 -7.95
N GLY A 248 16.65 -26.45 -7.99
CA GLY A 248 15.76 -26.88 -9.07
C GLY A 248 16.26 -26.49 -10.46
N ASN A 249 16.66 -25.22 -10.63
CA ASN A 249 17.13 -24.70 -11.92
C ASN A 249 18.41 -25.39 -12.39
N SER A 250 19.39 -25.57 -11.50
CA SER A 250 20.66 -26.23 -11.83
C SER A 250 20.48 -27.71 -12.16
N ILE A 251 19.58 -28.42 -11.48
CA ILE A 251 19.26 -29.83 -11.76
C ILE A 251 18.59 -29.96 -13.13
N ALA A 252 17.60 -29.11 -13.41
CA ALA A 252 16.89 -29.10 -14.68
C ALA A 252 17.85 -28.81 -15.85
N GLN A 253 18.64 -27.75 -15.73
CA GLN A 253 19.62 -27.36 -16.73
C GLN A 253 20.65 -28.46 -16.96
N TRP A 254 21.33 -28.92 -15.91
CA TRP A 254 22.38 -29.93 -16.04
C TRP A 254 21.86 -31.24 -16.64
N SER A 255 20.70 -31.73 -16.21
CA SER A 255 20.16 -33.03 -16.65
C SER A 255 19.75 -33.02 -18.13
N VAL A 256 19.08 -31.96 -18.59
CA VAL A 256 18.68 -31.83 -20.01
C VAL A 256 19.90 -31.56 -20.88
N GLN A 257 20.78 -30.64 -20.48
CA GLN A 257 21.96 -30.29 -21.26
C GLN A 257 22.90 -31.50 -21.41
N THR A 258 23.21 -32.21 -20.32
CA THR A 258 24.12 -33.37 -20.35
C THR A 258 23.56 -34.51 -21.20
N SER A 259 22.28 -34.86 -21.00
CA SER A 259 21.68 -35.95 -21.76
C SER A 259 21.56 -35.62 -23.25
N THR A 260 21.26 -34.37 -23.60
CA THR A 260 21.17 -33.94 -25.00
C THR A 260 22.55 -33.83 -25.65
N ALA A 261 23.56 -33.33 -24.93
CA ALA A 261 24.94 -33.30 -25.38
C ALA A 261 25.46 -34.70 -25.74
N ILE A 262 25.23 -35.69 -24.88
CA ILE A 262 25.63 -37.08 -25.11
C ILE A 262 24.93 -37.70 -26.32
N LEU A 263 23.64 -37.41 -26.50
CA LEU A 263 22.88 -37.95 -27.62
C LEU A 263 23.30 -37.39 -28.99
N ASN A 264 23.96 -36.23 -29.02
CA ASN A 264 24.41 -35.57 -30.26
C ASN A 264 25.94 -35.62 -30.45
N SER A 265 26.67 -36.37 -29.62
CA SER A 265 28.14 -36.30 -29.58
C SER A 265 28.86 -37.15 -30.65
N SER A 266 28.13 -37.76 -31.58
CA SER A 266 28.75 -38.57 -32.65
C SER A 266 29.51 -37.67 -33.63
N GLU A 267 30.54 -38.18 -34.31
CA GLU A 267 31.33 -37.38 -35.26
C GLU A 267 30.46 -36.82 -36.41
N LYS A 268 29.44 -37.58 -36.83
CA LYS A 268 28.48 -37.16 -37.85
C LYS A 268 27.51 -36.09 -37.34
N ASP A 269 27.05 -36.21 -36.10
CA ASP A 269 26.07 -35.29 -35.51
C ASP A 269 26.74 -34.02 -34.94
N TYR A 270 28.07 -34.04 -34.74
CA TYR A 270 28.83 -32.95 -34.13
C TYR A 270 28.73 -31.63 -34.90
N GLU A 271 29.04 -31.63 -36.20
CA GLU A 271 29.00 -30.40 -37.01
C GLU A 271 27.56 -29.93 -37.27
N GLU A 272 26.60 -30.86 -37.35
CA GLU A 272 25.17 -30.53 -37.49
C GLU A 272 24.63 -29.86 -36.22
N GLU A 273 24.90 -30.42 -35.04
CA GLU A 273 24.47 -29.85 -33.76
C GLU A 273 25.20 -28.53 -33.47
N LYS A 274 26.50 -28.43 -33.79
CA LYS A 274 27.23 -27.17 -33.66
C LYS A 274 26.62 -26.05 -34.51
N LYS A 275 26.25 -26.35 -35.76
CA LYS A 275 25.54 -25.39 -36.63
C LYS A 275 24.18 -25.03 -36.04
N ARG A 276 23.41 -26.01 -35.58
CA ARG A 276 22.12 -25.79 -34.94
C ARG A 276 22.23 -24.87 -33.72
N LEU A 277 23.26 -25.03 -32.88
CA LEU A 277 23.47 -24.17 -31.71
C LEU A 277 23.79 -22.72 -32.09
N LEU A 278 24.54 -22.50 -33.16
CA LEU A 278 24.77 -21.15 -33.70
C LEU A 278 23.46 -20.53 -34.19
N ASP A 279 22.65 -21.28 -34.95
CA ASP A 279 21.34 -20.80 -35.42
C ASP A 279 20.38 -20.47 -34.26
N ILE A 280 20.39 -21.28 -33.19
CA ILE A 280 19.62 -21.02 -31.97
C ILE A 280 20.14 -19.75 -31.26
N LYS A 281 21.46 -19.59 -31.11
CA LYS A 281 22.06 -18.41 -30.48
C LYS A 281 21.69 -17.14 -31.24
N ASP A 282 21.85 -17.12 -32.55
CA ASP A 282 21.47 -15.98 -33.41
C ASP A 282 19.97 -15.66 -33.30
N SER A 283 19.11 -16.68 -33.28
CA SER A 283 17.66 -16.50 -33.13
C SER A 283 17.30 -15.91 -31.77
N LEU A 284 17.98 -16.34 -30.71
CA LEU A 284 17.75 -15.87 -29.36
C LEU A 284 18.26 -14.45 -29.16
N ASP A 285 19.44 -14.12 -29.67
CA ASP A 285 20.00 -12.76 -29.62
C ASP A 285 19.07 -11.77 -30.34
N ASN A 286 18.55 -12.14 -31.51
CA ASN A 286 17.56 -11.35 -32.23
C ASN A 286 16.27 -11.16 -31.42
N PHE A 287 15.78 -12.23 -30.77
CA PHE A 287 14.60 -12.15 -29.91
C PHE A 287 14.84 -11.22 -28.71
N LEU A 288 15.96 -11.37 -28.00
CA LEU A 288 16.30 -10.53 -26.85
C LEU A 288 16.43 -9.06 -27.26
N GLN A 289 17.08 -8.77 -28.41
CA GLN A 289 17.16 -7.41 -28.93
C GLN A 289 15.79 -6.81 -29.22
N GLU A 290 14.88 -7.57 -29.83
CA GLU A 290 13.53 -7.10 -30.13
C GLU A 290 12.69 -6.90 -28.85
N SER A 291 12.78 -7.83 -27.90
CA SER A 291 12.15 -7.72 -26.58
C SER A 291 12.62 -6.46 -25.83
N ASN A 292 13.94 -6.21 -25.84
CA ASN A 292 14.56 -5.04 -25.22
C ASN A 292 14.14 -3.72 -25.90
N LYS A 293 13.95 -3.74 -27.22
CA LYS A 293 13.40 -2.59 -27.95
C LYS A 293 11.96 -2.31 -27.54
N ARG A 294 11.13 -3.33 -27.38
CA ARG A 294 9.73 -3.16 -26.92
C ARG A 294 9.66 -2.57 -25.52
N LEU A 295 10.50 -3.06 -24.59
CA LEU A 295 10.55 -2.55 -23.21
C LEU A 295 10.97 -1.06 -23.15
N THR A 296 11.87 -0.62 -24.03
CA THR A 296 12.41 0.75 -23.98
C THR A 296 11.79 1.73 -24.97
N ARG A 297 11.08 1.29 -26.00
CA ARG A 297 10.61 2.13 -27.12
C ARG A 297 9.90 3.40 -26.62
N SER A 298 8.96 3.23 -25.71
CA SER A 298 8.14 4.32 -25.18
C SER A 298 8.95 5.26 -24.26
N LEU A 299 10.00 4.73 -23.63
CA LEU A 299 10.88 5.47 -22.71
C LEU A 299 12.03 6.22 -23.43
N LYS A 300 12.35 5.85 -24.68
CA LYS A 300 13.41 6.51 -25.47
C LYS A 300 13.16 7.98 -25.75
N VAL A 301 11.91 8.45 -25.69
CA VAL A 301 11.59 9.88 -25.82
C VAL A 301 12.34 10.69 -24.75
N PHE A 302 12.59 10.11 -23.58
CA PHE A 302 13.33 10.77 -22.49
C PHE A 302 14.83 10.74 -22.64
N GLU A 303 15.41 9.74 -23.32
CA GLU A 303 16.85 9.77 -23.64
C GLU A 303 17.22 10.95 -24.55
N ILE A 304 16.25 11.40 -25.36
CA ILE A 304 16.37 12.58 -26.22
C ILE A 304 16.23 13.85 -25.38
N LEU A 305 15.22 13.92 -24.51
CA LEU A 305 14.98 15.08 -23.63
C LEU A 305 16.10 15.27 -22.59
N ASN A 306 16.66 14.19 -22.02
CA ASN A 306 17.74 14.25 -21.04
C ASN A 306 19.10 14.68 -21.64
N LYS A 307 19.26 14.64 -22.97
CA LYS A 307 20.46 15.20 -23.63
C LYS A 307 20.39 16.71 -23.82
N ASP A 308 19.17 17.27 -23.83
CA ASP A 308 18.91 18.70 -24.02
C ASP A 308 18.63 19.46 -22.71
N THR A 309 18.69 18.79 -21.55
CA THR A 309 18.49 19.40 -20.21
C THR A 309 19.50 20.50 -19.89
N ASN A 310 20.70 20.49 -20.47
CA ASN A 310 21.65 21.61 -20.37
C ASN A 310 21.21 22.88 -21.14
N ALA A 311 20.19 22.81 -22.00
CA ALA A 311 19.67 23.92 -22.79
C ALA A 311 18.28 24.42 -22.32
N LEU A 312 17.63 23.72 -21.38
CA LEU A 312 16.22 23.92 -21.02
C LEU A 312 15.98 24.81 -19.78
N SER A 313 17.00 25.52 -19.29
CA SER A 313 16.90 26.40 -18.11
C SER A 313 16.23 27.76 -18.38
N THR A 314 15.08 27.79 -19.06
CA THR A 314 14.22 29.00 -19.15
C THR A 314 12.78 28.65 -19.56
N GLY A 315 11.84 28.50 -18.62
CA GLY A 315 10.40 28.70 -18.88
C GLY A 315 9.42 27.80 -18.11
N ALA A 316 8.26 28.38 -17.73
CA ALA A 316 7.16 27.72 -17.02
C ALA A 316 6.40 26.64 -17.83
N ASN A 317 6.66 26.51 -19.15
CA ASN A 317 5.99 25.53 -20.02
C ASN A 317 6.64 24.13 -20.04
N ILE A 318 7.82 23.96 -19.45
CA ILE A 318 8.60 22.71 -19.56
C ILE A 318 8.07 21.61 -18.63
N SER A 319 7.52 21.99 -17.46
CA SER A 319 6.96 21.04 -16.50
C SER A 319 5.77 20.27 -17.06
N ASP A 320 4.80 20.99 -17.65
CA ASP A 320 3.62 20.40 -18.28
C ASP A 320 4.02 19.49 -19.46
N GLU A 321 5.02 19.92 -20.25
CA GLU A 321 5.52 19.14 -21.38
C GLU A 321 6.19 17.83 -20.92
N LEU A 322 7.09 17.87 -19.93
CA LEU A 322 7.75 16.68 -19.38
C LEU A 322 6.73 15.70 -18.76
N THR A 323 5.76 16.22 -18.03
CA THR A 323 4.68 15.43 -17.44
C THR A 323 3.85 14.73 -18.51
N ASP A 324 3.46 15.46 -19.54
CA ASP A 324 2.64 14.93 -20.63
C ASP A 324 3.40 13.90 -21.46
N VAL A 325 4.72 14.07 -21.58
CA VAL A 325 5.57 13.05 -22.20
C VAL A 325 5.62 11.80 -21.31
N LEU A 326 5.82 11.93 -19.99
CA LEU A 326 5.81 10.79 -19.05
C LEU A 326 4.51 10.00 -19.13
N ARG A 327 3.37 10.68 -19.02
CA ARG A 327 2.06 10.04 -19.08
C ARG A 327 1.85 9.30 -20.41
N ARG A 328 2.24 9.90 -21.54
CA ARG A 328 2.14 9.28 -22.86
C ARG A 328 3.05 8.07 -23.01
N ALA A 329 4.28 8.13 -22.50
CA ALA A 329 5.22 7.04 -22.55
C ALA A 329 4.76 5.84 -21.71
N ILE A 330 4.27 6.09 -20.49
CA ILE A 330 3.69 5.04 -19.64
C ILE A 330 2.43 4.46 -20.30
N ALA A 331 1.56 5.29 -20.87
CA ALA A 331 0.38 4.83 -21.59
C ALA A 331 0.75 3.97 -22.82
N ASP A 332 1.78 4.33 -23.57
CA ASP A 332 2.28 3.54 -24.71
C ASP A 332 2.86 2.19 -24.24
N LEU A 333 3.61 2.17 -23.12
CA LEU A 333 4.08 0.93 -22.49
C LEU A 333 2.90 0.04 -22.05
N GLN A 334 1.90 0.62 -21.38
CA GLN A 334 0.67 -0.05 -20.96
C GLN A 334 -0.17 -0.59 -22.13
N ASN A 335 0.04 -0.12 -23.35
CA ASN A 335 -0.66 -0.61 -24.54
C ASN A 335 0.23 -1.50 -25.43
N THR A 336 1.51 -1.64 -25.10
CA THR A 336 2.46 -2.45 -25.85
C THR A 336 2.42 -3.91 -25.40
N GLU A 337 2.27 -4.84 -26.34
CA GLU A 337 2.38 -6.28 -26.04
C GLU A 337 3.84 -6.67 -25.71
N PRO A 338 4.10 -7.38 -24.60
CA PRO A 338 3.13 -8.11 -23.77
C PRO A 338 2.60 -7.38 -22.52
N TYR A 339 3.08 -6.16 -22.25
CA TYR A 339 2.84 -5.41 -21.01
C TYR A 339 1.40 -4.91 -20.84
N ASN A 340 0.61 -4.90 -21.91
CA ASN A 340 -0.82 -4.60 -21.85
C ASN A 340 -1.63 -5.50 -20.89
N LYS A 341 -1.11 -6.68 -20.55
CA LYS A 341 -1.73 -7.57 -19.56
C LYS A 341 -1.57 -7.11 -18.11
N ILE A 342 -0.64 -6.20 -17.83
CA ILE A 342 -0.36 -5.67 -16.48
C ILE A 342 -0.60 -4.17 -16.39
N LYS A 343 -1.41 -3.59 -17.31
CA LYS A 343 -1.59 -2.14 -17.47
C LYS A 343 -1.89 -1.43 -16.14
N ASP A 344 -2.75 -2.00 -15.30
CA ASP A 344 -3.22 -1.36 -14.06
C ASP A 344 -2.10 -1.38 -13.01
N LYS A 345 -1.28 -2.44 -12.98
CA LYS A 345 -0.09 -2.55 -12.13
C LYS A 345 0.99 -1.51 -12.46
N LEU A 346 0.95 -0.92 -13.67
CA LEU A 346 1.88 0.13 -14.09
C LEU A 346 1.38 1.56 -13.82
N ALA A 347 0.13 1.73 -13.36
CA ALA A 347 -0.43 3.05 -13.05
C ALA A 347 0.42 3.90 -12.08
N PRO A 348 1.09 3.33 -11.05
CA PRO A 348 1.92 4.10 -10.13
C PRO A 348 3.09 4.84 -10.80
N LEU A 349 3.52 4.46 -12.00
CA LEU A 349 4.63 5.12 -12.72
C LEU A 349 4.29 6.55 -13.16
N SER A 350 3.01 6.94 -13.18
CA SER A 350 2.56 8.30 -13.52
C SER A 350 1.60 8.91 -12.50
N ALA A 351 0.86 8.09 -11.73
CA ALA A 351 -0.17 8.57 -10.79
C ALA A 351 0.40 9.29 -9.55
N TRP A 352 1.68 9.06 -9.20
CA TRP A 352 2.31 9.66 -8.01
C TRP A 352 2.25 11.20 -7.99
N LYS A 353 2.28 11.85 -9.16
CA LYS A 353 2.16 13.32 -9.29
C LYS A 353 0.86 13.83 -8.67
N GLU A 354 -0.25 13.22 -9.07
CA GLU A 354 -1.58 13.62 -8.63
C GLU A 354 -1.75 13.37 -7.13
N SER A 355 -1.19 12.25 -6.64
CA SER A 355 -1.15 11.92 -5.21
C SER A 355 -0.42 12.99 -4.38
N LEU A 356 0.79 13.38 -4.79
CA LEU A 356 1.55 14.45 -4.11
C LEU A 356 0.86 15.81 -4.20
N SER A 357 0.32 16.16 -5.38
CA SER A 357 -0.41 17.42 -5.60
C SER A 357 -1.63 17.52 -4.67
N LYS A 358 -2.45 16.46 -4.61
CA LYS A 358 -3.63 16.39 -3.73
C LYS A 358 -3.23 16.55 -2.26
N THR A 359 -2.11 15.98 -1.85
CA THR A 359 -1.58 16.09 -0.47
C THR A 359 -1.26 17.54 -0.11
N ILE A 360 -0.56 18.28 -0.97
CA ILE A 360 -0.26 19.70 -0.78
C ILE A 360 -1.54 20.52 -0.74
N ILE A 361 -2.42 20.35 -1.74
CA ILE A 361 -3.65 21.13 -1.90
C ILE A 361 -4.56 20.97 -0.68
N LYS A 362 -4.77 19.75 -0.18
CA LYS A 362 -5.62 19.47 0.99
C LYS A 362 -5.20 20.26 2.23
N ILE A 363 -3.88 20.35 2.48
CA ILE A 363 -3.33 21.08 3.62
C ILE A 363 -3.54 22.58 3.46
N LEU A 364 -3.23 23.11 2.27
CA LEU A 364 -3.37 24.54 1.99
C LEU A 364 -4.85 24.97 2.03
N GLU A 365 -5.75 24.19 1.46
CA GLU A 365 -7.20 24.46 1.49
C GLU A 365 -7.77 24.51 2.91
N SER A 366 -7.29 23.65 3.81
CA SER A 366 -7.68 23.67 5.22
C SER A 366 -7.29 25.00 5.90
N VAL A 367 -6.13 25.55 5.54
CA VAL A 367 -5.67 26.85 6.02
C VAL A 367 -6.44 28.00 5.37
N VAL A 368 -6.69 27.96 4.06
CA VAL A 368 -7.55 28.93 3.35
C VAL A 368 -8.91 29.00 4.06
N ARG A 369 -9.55 27.84 4.25
CA ARG A 369 -10.88 27.74 4.85
C ARG A 369 -10.92 28.32 6.26
N SER A 370 -9.88 28.08 7.05
CA SER A 370 -9.76 28.62 8.41
C SER A 370 -9.77 30.15 8.43
N LEU A 371 -8.99 30.78 7.55
CA LEU A 371 -8.88 32.23 7.45
C LEU A 371 -10.12 32.85 6.82
N ASP A 372 -10.65 32.24 5.76
CA ASP A 372 -11.82 32.74 5.02
C ASP A 372 -13.13 32.65 5.80
N ASN A 373 -13.26 31.69 6.72
CA ASN A 373 -14.41 31.55 7.60
C ASN A 373 -14.20 32.25 8.94
N GLY A 374 -12.96 32.65 9.26
CA GLY A 374 -12.62 33.26 10.55
C GLY A 374 -12.72 32.31 11.74
N VAL A 375 -12.72 31.00 11.49
CA VAL A 375 -12.76 29.94 12.51
C VAL A 375 -11.71 28.91 12.13
N VAL A 376 -10.80 28.60 13.05
CA VAL A 376 -9.73 27.62 12.78
C VAL A 376 -10.32 26.22 12.66
N SER A 377 -10.18 25.65 11.47
CA SER A 377 -10.66 24.34 11.07
C SER A 377 -9.53 23.59 10.38
N LEU A 378 -8.80 22.78 11.14
CA LEU A 378 -7.68 21.98 10.65
C LEU A 378 -7.96 20.47 10.76
N GLU A 379 -9.22 20.10 10.92
CA GLU A 379 -9.62 18.71 11.13
C GLU A 379 -9.21 17.88 9.90
N ASP A 380 -9.43 18.34 8.67
CA ASP A 380 -9.05 17.62 7.44
C ASP A 380 -7.55 17.32 7.28
N ILE A 381 -6.68 17.92 8.10
CA ILE A 381 -5.26 17.62 8.10
C ILE A 381 -4.99 16.47 9.07
N ASP A 382 -4.40 15.40 8.56
CA ASP A 382 -3.88 14.35 9.42
C ASP A 382 -2.60 14.81 10.14
N PHE A 383 -2.76 15.39 11.32
CA PHE A 383 -1.64 15.74 12.20
C PHE A 383 -1.09 14.57 13.01
N ASN A 384 -1.62 13.34 12.87
CA ASN A 384 -1.06 12.17 13.59
C ASN A 384 0.44 11.96 13.26
N GLN A 385 0.91 12.59 12.17
CA GLN A 385 2.22 12.45 11.56
C GLN A 385 3.10 13.69 11.77
N VAL A 386 2.59 14.67 12.53
CA VAL A 386 3.25 15.95 12.72
C VAL A 386 3.35 16.25 14.20
N ASN A 387 4.52 16.74 14.61
CA ASN A 387 4.77 17.09 16.00
C ASN A 387 3.61 17.91 16.58
N PRO A 388 2.94 17.44 17.65
CA PRO A 388 1.77 18.10 18.22
C PRO A 388 2.04 19.57 18.60
N ILE A 389 3.29 19.89 18.93
CA ILE A 389 3.74 21.26 19.21
C ILE A 389 3.64 22.12 17.95
N LYS A 390 4.09 21.61 16.79
CA LYS A 390 4.01 22.32 15.51
C LYS A 390 2.56 22.52 15.06
N ALA A 391 1.72 21.49 15.16
CA ALA A 391 0.29 21.59 14.86
C ALA A 391 -0.40 22.66 15.75
N LYS A 392 -0.05 22.69 17.04
CA LYS A 392 -0.52 23.72 17.98
C LYS A 392 0.01 25.12 17.65
N GLN A 393 1.24 25.23 17.16
CA GLN A 393 1.82 26.51 16.71
C GLN A 393 1.09 27.05 15.47
N LEU A 394 0.80 26.19 14.48
CA LEU A 394 -0.01 26.56 13.31
C LEU A 394 -1.40 27.05 13.75
N LYS A 395 -2.10 26.29 14.61
CA LYS A 395 -3.41 26.69 15.13
C LYS A 395 -3.39 28.06 15.80
N LYS A 396 -2.44 28.29 16.72
CA LYS A 396 -2.28 29.59 17.40
C LYS A 396 -1.96 30.73 16.44
N ASN A 397 -1.18 30.46 15.41
CA ASN A 397 -0.86 31.46 14.40
C ASN A 397 -2.09 31.87 13.58
N LEU A 398 -2.93 30.90 13.19
CA LEU A 398 -4.20 31.18 12.52
C LEU A 398 -5.17 31.96 13.41
N GLU A 399 -5.31 31.58 14.68
CA GLU A 399 -6.10 32.32 15.67
C GLU A 399 -5.65 33.78 15.76
N ARG A 400 -4.32 34.02 15.85
CA ARG A 400 -3.74 35.37 15.87
C ARG A 400 -4.05 36.16 14.60
N LEU A 401 -3.95 35.56 13.42
CA LEU A 401 -4.24 36.25 12.15
C LEU A 401 -5.73 36.64 12.06
N ILE A 402 -6.62 35.77 12.52
CA ILE A 402 -8.06 36.04 12.60
C ILE A 402 -8.33 37.17 13.60
N GLU A 403 -7.70 37.17 14.76
CA GLU A 403 -7.79 38.25 15.77
C GLU A 403 -7.29 39.59 15.24
N LEU A 404 -6.25 39.58 14.40
CA LEU A 404 -5.74 40.76 13.69
C LEU A 404 -6.68 41.21 12.55
N GLY A 405 -7.78 40.49 12.28
CA GLY A 405 -8.76 40.85 11.26
C GLY A 405 -8.37 40.44 9.83
N TYR A 406 -7.42 39.51 9.68
CA TYR A 406 -7.11 38.83 8.43
C TYR A 406 -8.07 37.64 8.23
N SER A 407 -9.34 37.93 7.99
CA SER A 407 -10.39 36.92 7.80
C SER A 407 -11.53 37.40 6.90
N GLY A 408 -12.36 36.47 6.42
CA GLY A 408 -13.56 36.78 5.64
C GLY A 408 -13.23 37.42 4.30
N THR A 409 -13.88 38.55 3.98
CA THR A 409 -13.65 39.26 2.71
C THR A 409 -12.23 39.81 2.58
N LYS A 410 -11.59 40.17 3.70
CA LYS A 410 -10.22 40.69 3.71
C LYS A 410 -9.19 39.62 3.38
N SER A 411 -9.38 38.38 3.86
CA SER A 411 -8.49 37.27 3.51
C SER A 411 -8.70 36.84 2.06
N ARG A 412 -9.95 36.76 1.59
CA ARG A 412 -10.27 36.34 0.20
C ARG A 412 -9.76 37.27 -0.87
N CYS A 413 -9.84 38.59 -0.65
CA CYS A 413 -9.51 39.57 -1.69
C CYS A 413 -8.15 40.26 -1.47
N GLY A 414 -7.51 40.05 -0.31
CA GLY A 414 -6.43 40.92 0.13
C GLY A 414 -6.92 42.34 0.42
N PHE A 415 -6.01 43.21 0.89
CA PHE A 415 -6.32 44.62 1.13
C PHE A 415 -5.06 45.48 1.26
N SER A 416 -5.19 46.78 0.97
CA SER A 416 -4.11 47.75 1.15
C SER A 416 -4.33 48.60 2.41
N ILE A 417 -3.25 48.88 3.12
CA ILE A 417 -3.24 49.76 4.30
C ILE A 417 -2.27 50.90 4.02
N LEU A 418 -2.74 52.14 4.18
CA LEU A 418 -1.88 53.32 4.15
C LEU A 418 -1.69 53.85 5.57
N ALA A 419 -0.55 53.52 6.17
CA ALA A 419 -0.24 53.90 7.55
C ALA A 419 0.15 55.39 7.66
N LYS A 420 -0.72 56.16 8.31
CA LYS A 420 -0.51 57.60 8.63
C LYS A 420 -0.19 57.82 10.10
N SER A 421 -0.43 56.81 10.95
CA SER A 421 -0.21 56.83 12.40
C SER A 421 0.72 55.69 12.85
N GLN A 422 1.33 55.84 14.03
CA GLN A 422 2.17 54.77 14.60
C GLN A 422 1.36 53.49 14.84
N LYS A 423 0.11 53.60 15.31
CA LYS A 423 -0.79 52.46 15.51
C LYS A 423 -1.05 51.65 14.23
N GLU A 424 -1.16 52.31 13.08
CA GLU A 424 -1.31 51.63 11.79
C GLU A 424 -0.02 50.97 11.32
N ARG A 425 1.15 51.55 11.66
CA ARG A 425 2.46 50.90 11.41
C ARG A 425 2.63 49.66 12.27
N ASP A 426 2.36 49.75 13.57
CA ASP A 426 2.44 48.63 14.52
C ASP A 426 1.49 47.48 14.10
N TYR A 427 0.33 47.83 13.53
CA TYR A 427 -0.62 46.86 12.98
C TYR A 427 -0.09 46.16 11.71
N ILE A 428 0.51 46.91 10.77
CA ILE A 428 1.15 46.33 9.58
C ILE A 428 2.27 45.37 9.99
N GLU A 429 3.14 45.79 10.92
CA GLU A 429 4.21 44.94 11.46
C GLU A 429 3.62 43.67 12.10
N SER A 430 2.55 43.80 12.89
CA SER A 430 1.89 42.66 13.54
C SER A 430 1.28 41.65 12.55
N ILE A 431 0.69 42.12 11.45
CA ILE A 431 0.19 41.24 10.38
C ILE A 431 1.34 40.60 9.64
N GLN A 432 2.37 41.37 9.30
CA GLN A 432 3.53 40.87 8.58
C GLN A 432 4.25 39.77 9.36
N ASP A 433 4.44 39.96 10.67
CA ASP A 433 4.94 38.92 11.58
C ASP A 433 4.00 37.70 11.65
N GLY A 434 2.68 37.94 11.68
CA GLY A 434 1.69 36.88 11.66
C GLY A 434 1.79 36.00 10.42
N LEU A 435 1.91 36.62 9.24
CA LEU A 435 2.05 35.96 7.96
C LEU A 435 3.41 35.27 7.81
N PHE A 436 4.50 35.89 8.26
CA PHE A 436 5.81 35.22 8.29
C PHE A 436 5.78 33.94 9.15
N ASN A 437 5.20 34.03 10.35
CA ASN A 437 5.02 32.87 11.21
C ASN A 437 4.08 31.82 10.60
N LEU A 438 3.08 32.22 9.81
CA LEU A 438 2.24 31.28 9.07
C LEU A 438 3.08 30.46 8.09
N SER A 439 3.96 31.13 7.33
CA SER A 439 4.87 30.50 6.39
C SER A 439 5.76 29.46 7.07
N VAL A 440 6.45 29.86 8.14
CA VAL A 440 7.35 29.00 8.90
C VAL A 440 6.61 27.79 9.47
N ASN A 441 5.44 28.02 10.08
CA ASN A 441 4.65 26.93 10.66
C ASN A 441 4.14 25.99 9.57
N LEU A 442 3.60 26.50 8.46
CA LEU A 442 3.12 25.70 7.34
C LEU A 442 4.22 24.83 6.74
N THR A 443 5.39 25.41 6.43
CA THR A 443 6.54 24.65 5.92
C THR A 443 6.93 23.54 6.89
N SER A 444 6.95 23.83 8.20
CA SER A 444 7.31 22.84 9.23
C SER A 444 6.31 21.67 9.37
N ILE A 445 5.07 21.84 8.88
CA ILE A 445 4.00 20.83 8.82
C ILE A 445 4.05 20.09 7.48
N LEU A 446 4.22 20.81 6.37
CA LEU A 446 4.25 20.25 5.02
C LEU A 446 5.44 19.32 4.81
N GLU A 447 6.64 19.71 5.25
CA GLU A 447 7.86 18.91 5.08
C GLU A 447 7.73 17.44 5.52
N PRO A 448 7.35 17.13 6.78
CA PRO A 448 7.25 15.74 7.22
C PRO A 448 6.16 14.95 6.49
N ILE A 449 5.01 15.59 6.19
CA ILE A 449 3.91 14.94 5.46
C ILE A 449 4.36 14.59 4.03
N LEU A 450 5.03 15.53 3.36
CA LEU A 450 5.51 15.33 2.00
C LEU A 450 6.63 14.30 1.93
N LYS A 451 7.55 14.29 2.89
CA LYS A 451 8.58 13.25 2.98
C LYS A 451 7.97 11.85 3.07
N ARG A 452 6.91 11.65 3.88
CA ARG A 452 6.21 10.36 3.94
C ARG A 452 5.49 10.03 2.65
N ALA A 453 4.74 10.99 2.08
CA ALA A 453 4.05 10.79 0.82
C ALA A 453 5.03 10.40 -0.30
N CYS A 454 6.21 11.03 -0.36
CA CYS A 454 7.27 10.63 -1.28
C CYS A 454 7.75 9.19 -1.03
N VAL A 455 7.96 8.77 0.23
CA VAL A 455 8.33 7.39 0.56
C VAL A 455 7.25 6.38 0.15
N GLN A 456 5.97 6.71 0.33
CA GLN A 456 4.85 5.87 -0.07
C GLN A 456 4.80 5.70 -1.60
N GLU A 457 4.81 6.81 -2.33
CA GLU A 457 4.80 6.78 -3.78
C GLU A 457 6.06 6.10 -4.34
N LYS A 458 7.19 6.21 -3.64
CA LYS A 458 8.44 5.52 -4.01
C LYS A 458 8.24 4.02 -3.96
N ASN A 459 7.69 3.51 -2.86
CA ASN A 459 7.44 2.08 -2.70
C ASN A 459 6.49 1.58 -3.80
N ARG A 460 5.45 2.35 -4.14
CA ARG A 460 4.50 2.00 -5.21
C ARG A 460 5.14 1.98 -6.59
N ILE A 461 6.02 2.95 -6.88
CA ILE A 461 6.80 2.98 -8.13
C ILE A 461 7.73 1.76 -8.19
N GLU A 462 8.48 1.49 -7.12
CA GLU A 462 9.36 0.33 -7.02
C GLU A 462 8.59 -0.99 -7.19
N GLU A 463 7.39 -1.10 -6.62
CA GLU A 463 6.50 -2.26 -6.79
C GLU A 463 6.01 -2.38 -8.25
N ALA A 464 5.58 -1.29 -8.88
CA ALA A 464 5.17 -1.29 -10.28
C ALA A 464 6.31 -1.72 -11.24
N VAL A 465 7.54 -1.24 -10.99
CA VAL A 465 8.73 -1.67 -11.77
C VAL A 465 9.08 -3.12 -11.49
N SER A 466 8.98 -3.56 -10.23
CA SER A 466 9.16 -4.96 -9.84
C SER A 466 8.17 -5.87 -10.57
N GLU A 467 6.90 -5.48 -10.68
CA GLU A 467 5.89 -6.22 -11.46
C GLU A 467 6.19 -6.22 -12.97
N LEU A 468 6.63 -5.08 -13.52
CA LEU A 468 7.09 -4.99 -14.90
C LEU A 468 8.23 -5.99 -15.18
N PHE A 469 9.23 -6.05 -14.29
CA PHE A 469 10.39 -6.93 -14.42
C PHE A 469 9.97 -8.40 -14.22
N LYS A 470 9.16 -8.65 -13.19
CA LYS A 470 8.30 -9.83 -12.98
C LYS A 470 7.87 -10.46 -14.29
N PHE A 471 6.98 -9.72 -14.91
CA PHE A 471 6.29 -10.10 -16.11
C PHE A 471 7.23 -10.22 -17.33
N HIS A 472 8.19 -9.31 -17.48
CA HIS A 472 9.17 -9.36 -18.56
C HIS A 472 10.04 -10.61 -18.49
N LEU A 473 10.54 -10.98 -17.30
CA LEU A 473 11.35 -12.18 -17.09
C LEU A 473 10.57 -13.44 -17.45
N LYS A 474 9.32 -13.57 -16.99
CA LYS A 474 8.43 -14.69 -17.37
C LYS A 474 8.22 -14.78 -18.88
N TYR A 475 7.95 -13.65 -19.53
CA TYR A 475 7.78 -13.58 -20.99
C TYR A 475 9.05 -14.02 -21.75
N VAL A 476 10.21 -13.50 -21.34
CA VAL A 476 11.49 -13.84 -21.95
C VAL A 476 11.84 -15.30 -21.71
N GLU A 477 11.69 -15.82 -20.48
CA GLU A 477 11.97 -17.22 -20.16
C GLU A 477 11.11 -18.17 -20.98
N GLY A 478 9.80 -17.91 -21.08
CA GLY A 478 8.87 -18.73 -21.88
C GLY A 478 9.25 -18.76 -23.37
N LYS A 479 9.54 -17.61 -23.97
CA LYS A 479 9.93 -17.51 -25.39
C LYS A 479 11.33 -18.05 -25.66
N ALA A 480 12.27 -17.82 -24.76
CA ALA A 480 13.61 -18.39 -24.83
C ALA A 480 13.56 -19.92 -24.74
N GLY A 481 12.69 -20.48 -23.89
CA GLY A 481 12.43 -21.91 -23.83
C GLY A 481 11.83 -22.50 -25.11
N GLU A 482 11.02 -21.74 -25.86
CA GLU A 482 10.52 -22.16 -27.18
C GLU A 482 11.65 -22.21 -28.24
N ILE A 483 12.54 -21.22 -28.23
CA ILE A 483 13.66 -21.08 -29.18
C ILE A 483 14.78 -22.10 -28.87
N ALA A 484 15.15 -22.24 -27.59
CA ALA A 484 16.34 -22.96 -27.12
C ALA A 484 15.98 -24.11 -26.17
N LYS A 485 15.07 -24.99 -26.59
CA LYS A 485 14.50 -26.10 -25.78
C LYS A 485 15.53 -26.98 -25.08
N ASP A 486 16.67 -27.23 -25.71
CA ASP A 486 17.69 -28.13 -25.17
C ASP A 486 18.77 -27.42 -24.35
N VAL A 487 18.76 -26.08 -24.34
CA VAL A 487 19.69 -25.24 -23.55
C VAL A 487 19.14 -24.99 -22.15
N VAL A 488 17.81 -24.97 -21.97
CA VAL A 488 17.14 -24.73 -20.66
C VAL A 488 17.60 -23.41 -20.02
N ILE A 489 16.96 -22.33 -20.45
CA ILE A 489 17.23 -20.98 -19.93
C ILE A 489 16.28 -20.70 -18.77
N ARG A 490 16.83 -20.34 -17.61
CA ARG A 490 16.09 -20.03 -16.38
C ARG A 490 16.43 -18.64 -15.88
N LEU A 491 15.40 -17.84 -15.61
CA LEU A 491 15.54 -16.43 -15.23
C LEU A 491 14.93 -16.19 -13.83
N PRO A 492 15.62 -16.61 -12.75
CA PRO A 492 15.10 -16.51 -11.39
C PRO A 492 14.83 -15.06 -10.99
N GLU A 493 13.56 -14.77 -10.68
CA GLU A 493 13.07 -13.44 -10.32
C GLU A 493 13.83 -12.87 -9.12
N SER A 494 14.03 -13.67 -8.08
CA SER A 494 14.71 -13.24 -6.86
C SER A 494 16.18 -12.86 -7.05
N GLN A 495 16.81 -13.24 -8.17
CA GLN A 495 18.17 -12.84 -8.52
C GLN A 495 18.21 -11.64 -9.47
N LEU A 496 17.27 -11.57 -10.41
CA LEU A 496 17.27 -10.62 -11.52
C LEU A 496 16.40 -9.39 -11.28
N ASN A 497 15.31 -9.54 -10.54
CA ASN A 497 14.43 -8.44 -10.12
C ASN A 497 14.99 -7.80 -8.84
N LYS A 498 16.12 -7.12 -8.98
CA LYS A 498 16.76 -6.36 -7.91
C LYS A 498 17.11 -4.97 -8.40
N PHE A 499 16.91 -3.99 -7.53
CA PHE A 499 17.32 -2.63 -7.81
C PHE A 499 18.77 -2.41 -7.36
N THR A 500 19.63 -1.98 -8.29
CA THR A 500 21.05 -1.68 -8.04
C THR A 500 21.22 -0.35 -7.33
N ARG A 501 20.27 0.57 -7.55
CA ARG A 501 20.19 1.89 -6.94
C ARG A 501 18.82 2.08 -6.32
N THR A 502 18.78 2.71 -5.15
CA THR A 502 17.51 3.15 -4.55
C THR A 502 17.03 4.42 -5.25
N LEU A 503 15.75 4.45 -5.61
CA LEU A 503 15.12 5.68 -6.07
C LEU A 503 15.09 6.68 -4.92
N ASP A 504 15.58 7.90 -5.11
CA ASP A 504 15.56 8.95 -4.09
C ASP A 504 14.94 10.20 -4.71
N PHE A 505 13.70 10.49 -4.35
CA PHE A 505 13.02 11.72 -4.71
C PHE A 505 12.51 12.40 -3.44
N SER A 506 13.01 13.60 -3.20
CA SER A 506 12.57 14.48 -2.15
C SER A 506 12.53 15.89 -2.69
N PHE A 507 11.71 16.73 -2.08
CA PHE A 507 11.66 18.14 -2.39
C PHE A 507 11.39 18.90 -1.09
N GLU A 508 11.93 20.10 -1.03
CA GLU A 508 11.73 21.02 0.08
C GLU A 508 10.97 22.22 -0.46
N LEU A 509 9.93 22.63 0.26
CA LEU A 509 9.16 23.83 -0.07
C LEU A 509 9.71 24.99 0.76
N ASP A 510 10.15 26.05 0.10
CA ASP A 510 10.63 27.25 0.77
C ASP A 510 9.79 28.45 0.31
N SER A 511 9.00 28.99 1.22
CA SER A 511 8.05 30.04 0.91
C SER A 511 8.18 31.17 1.91
N ASP A 512 8.45 32.37 1.39
CA ASP A 512 8.36 33.64 2.10
C ASP A 512 7.05 34.34 1.72
N ILE A 513 6.17 34.55 2.70
CA ILE A 513 5.00 35.42 2.50
C ILE A 513 5.45 36.89 2.55
N LYS A 514 5.54 37.53 1.39
CA LYS A 514 5.97 38.93 1.26
C LYS A 514 4.78 39.90 1.29
N VAL A 515 4.82 40.85 2.21
CA VAL A 515 3.97 42.06 2.19
C VAL A 515 4.65 43.11 1.33
N SER A 516 3.99 43.59 0.27
CA SER A 516 4.55 44.63 -0.58
C SER A 516 4.49 45.96 0.18
N SER A 517 5.63 46.65 0.33
CA SER A 517 5.69 47.93 1.07
C SER A 517 6.28 49.04 0.20
N GLY A 518 5.66 50.21 0.18
CA GLY A 518 6.14 51.39 -0.55
C GLY A 518 6.01 52.68 0.24
N THR A 519 6.91 53.64 0.02
CA THR A 519 6.81 54.99 0.61
C THR A 519 5.99 55.92 -0.26
N TYR A 520 4.88 56.42 0.25
CA TYR A 520 4.06 57.43 -0.42
C TYR A 520 4.52 58.85 -0.05
N ARG A 521 4.83 59.69 -1.05
CA ARG A 521 5.16 61.12 -0.86
C ARG A 521 4.00 62.01 -1.31
N SER A 522 3.34 62.68 -0.37
CA SER A 522 2.28 63.64 -0.71
C SER A 522 2.87 65.00 -1.15
N TRP A 523 2.34 65.58 -2.24
CA TRP A 523 2.77 66.87 -2.80
C TRP A 523 2.03 68.08 -2.18
N LYS A 524 1.97 68.21 -0.85
CA LYS A 524 1.45 69.44 -0.21
C LYS A 524 2.59 70.30 0.35
N TRP A 525 2.68 71.53 -0.15
CA TRP A 525 3.80 72.44 0.00
C TRP A 525 3.95 73.03 1.43
N LEU A 526 5.20 73.09 1.88
CA LEU A 526 5.90 74.10 2.71
C LEU A 526 5.85 74.21 4.25
N TRP A 527 4.97 73.62 5.07
CA TRP A 527 5.10 73.80 6.56
C TRP A 527 4.68 72.62 7.46
N MET A 528 4.87 71.36 7.05
CA MET A 528 4.71 70.22 7.97
C MET A 528 5.82 69.18 7.79
N LYS A 529 6.25 68.59 8.92
CA LYS A 529 7.22 67.49 9.00
C LYS A 529 6.97 66.46 7.89
N LYS A 530 8.03 65.92 7.28
CA LYS A 530 7.96 64.70 6.47
C LYS A 530 7.19 63.64 7.26
N LEU A 531 5.97 63.31 6.84
CA LEU A 531 5.32 62.07 7.24
C LEU A 531 5.64 61.05 6.15
N ASP A 532 6.62 60.19 6.42
CA ASP A 532 6.84 58.99 5.63
C ASP A 532 5.64 58.06 5.85
N SER A 533 4.67 58.02 4.93
CA SER A 533 3.57 57.07 4.98
C SER A 533 3.98 55.76 4.31
N LEU A 534 3.82 54.65 5.04
CA LEU A 534 4.05 53.30 4.55
C LEU A 534 2.74 52.77 3.95
N ASN A 535 2.78 52.40 2.67
CA ASN A 535 1.70 51.69 2.02
C ASN A 535 2.04 50.20 2.03
N ALA A 536 1.19 49.37 2.61
CA ALA A 536 1.36 47.92 2.63
C ALA A 536 0.20 47.24 1.88
N GLU A 537 0.53 46.29 1.01
CA GLU A 537 -0.44 45.42 0.36
C GLU A 537 -0.39 44.04 1.01
N ILE A 538 -1.49 43.67 1.66
CA ILE A 538 -1.64 42.37 2.30
C ILE A 538 -2.28 41.43 1.27
N PRO A 539 -1.64 40.28 0.95
CA PRO A 539 -2.10 39.38 -0.10
C PRO A 539 -3.42 38.69 0.25
N SER A 540 -4.15 38.19 -0.75
CA SER A 540 -5.25 37.26 -0.53
C SER A 540 -4.74 35.87 -0.12
N THR A 541 -5.59 35.05 0.49
CA THR A 541 -5.29 33.65 0.84
C THR A 541 -4.95 32.81 -0.39
N GLU A 542 -5.61 33.07 -1.52
CA GLU A 542 -5.30 32.45 -2.81
C GLU A 542 -3.88 32.76 -3.27
N ILE A 543 -3.51 34.05 -3.34
CA ILE A 543 -2.16 34.49 -3.75
C ILE A 543 -1.10 34.03 -2.76
N LEU A 544 -1.45 34.03 -1.48
CA LEU A 544 -0.55 33.64 -0.40
C LEU A 544 -0.17 32.17 -0.55
N LEU A 545 -1.15 31.28 -0.73
CA LEU A 545 -0.91 29.84 -0.72
C LEU A 545 -0.59 29.24 -2.10
N SER A 546 -0.86 29.96 -3.19
CA SER A 546 -0.53 29.51 -4.56
C SER A 546 0.97 29.31 -4.77
N ASN A 547 1.83 29.98 -4.00
CA ASN A 547 3.27 29.87 -4.11
C ASN A 547 3.78 28.45 -3.84
N TRP A 548 3.23 27.73 -2.85
CA TRP A 548 3.64 26.35 -2.56
C TRP A 548 3.25 25.39 -3.70
N ILE A 549 2.03 25.54 -4.24
CA ILE A 549 1.56 24.75 -5.39
C ILE A 549 2.45 25.02 -6.61
N THR A 550 2.74 26.30 -6.85
CA THR A 550 3.57 26.72 -7.99
C THR A 550 5.01 26.22 -7.86
N GLN A 551 5.60 26.26 -6.67
CA GLN A 551 6.94 25.70 -6.43
C GLN A 551 7.00 24.21 -6.68
N PHE A 552 6.01 23.45 -6.20
CA PHE A 552 5.93 22.02 -6.49
C PHE A 552 5.81 21.78 -7.99
N GLN A 553 4.88 22.46 -8.68
CA GLN A 553 4.65 22.25 -10.12
C GLN A 553 5.83 22.72 -11.00
N GLN A 554 6.53 23.78 -10.63
CA GLN A 554 7.58 24.38 -11.49
C GLN A 554 8.99 23.87 -11.19
N GLN A 555 9.25 23.37 -9.98
CA GLN A 555 10.59 22.96 -9.54
C GLN A 555 10.59 21.51 -9.03
N GLY A 556 9.74 21.20 -8.05
CA GLY A 556 9.73 19.87 -7.43
C GLY A 556 9.38 18.77 -8.43
N GLU A 557 8.30 18.93 -9.18
CA GLU A 557 7.79 17.90 -10.07
C GLU A 557 8.73 17.59 -11.26
N PRO A 558 9.26 18.57 -12.01
CA PRO A 558 10.21 18.29 -13.09
C PRO A 558 11.45 17.53 -12.61
N ASP A 559 12.02 17.93 -11.47
CA ASP A 559 13.21 17.29 -10.89
C ASP A 559 12.92 15.82 -10.52
N MET A 560 11.75 15.56 -9.92
CA MET A 560 11.32 14.21 -9.59
C MET A 560 11.11 13.34 -10.84
N VAL A 561 10.49 13.90 -11.90
CA VAL A 561 10.30 13.18 -13.17
C VAL A 561 11.66 12.78 -13.75
N CYS A 562 12.64 13.69 -13.76
CA CYS A 562 13.99 13.39 -14.24
C CYS A 562 14.65 12.27 -13.41
N LEU A 563 14.62 12.36 -12.08
CA LEU A 563 15.22 11.36 -11.19
C LEU A 563 14.58 9.98 -11.36
N MET A 564 13.25 9.92 -11.43
CA MET A 564 12.53 8.67 -11.63
C MET A 564 12.86 8.04 -12.99
N LEU A 565 12.94 8.84 -14.06
CA LEU A 565 13.25 8.36 -15.40
C LEU A 565 14.68 7.85 -15.52
N GLU A 566 15.65 8.61 -14.99
CA GLU A 566 17.05 8.17 -14.94
C GLU A 566 17.18 6.84 -14.21
N TRP A 567 16.54 6.75 -13.04
CA TRP A 567 16.52 5.52 -12.26
C TRP A 567 15.86 4.37 -13.04
N LEU A 568 14.69 4.57 -13.65
CA LEU A 568 13.98 3.53 -14.40
C LEU A 568 14.80 3.00 -15.58
N ILE A 569 15.45 3.88 -16.34
CA ILE A 569 16.30 3.49 -17.47
C ILE A 569 17.51 2.69 -16.96
N GLU A 570 18.16 3.14 -15.90
CA GLU A 570 19.28 2.44 -15.25
C GLU A 570 18.87 1.01 -14.83
N GLN A 571 17.73 0.88 -14.15
CA GLN A 571 17.23 -0.43 -13.70
C GLN A 571 16.88 -1.36 -14.89
N ILE A 572 16.30 -0.81 -15.96
CA ILE A 572 15.99 -1.57 -17.17
C ILE A 572 17.28 -2.03 -17.86
N ASP A 573 18.31 -1.20 -17.94
CA ASP A 573 19.59 -1.57 -18.57
C ASP A 573 20.33 -2.65 -17.77
N ASP A 574 20.31 -2.56 -16.45
CA ASP A 574 20.83 -3.62 -15.58
C ASP A 574 20.08 -4.94 -15.77
N LEU A 575 18.74 -4.91 -15.84
CA LEU A 575 17.93 -6.09 -16.12
C LEU A 575 18.34 -6.74 -17.45
N LYS A 576 18.42 -5.97 -18.54
CA LYS A 576 18.80 -6.47 -19.86
C LYS A 576 20.18 -7.14 -19.85
N LYS A 577 21.16 -6.49 -19.21
CA LYS A 577 22.51 -7.00 -19.10
C LYS A 577 22.53 -8.32 -18.35
N ASN A 578 21.80 -8.42 -17.24
CA ASN A 578 21.74 -9.62 -16.42
C ASN A 578 21.01 -10.77 -17.15
N ILE A 579 19.95 -10.49 -17.91
CA ILE A 579 19.26 -11.48 -18.77
C ILE A 579 20.21 -12.01 -19.85
N ALA A 580 20.93 -11.11 -20.54
CA ALA A 580 21.89 -11.49 -21.58
C ALA A 580 22.99 -12.39 -21.00
N GLN A 581 23.57 -11.99 -19.85
CA GLN A 581 24.59 -12.79 -19.17
C GLN A 581 24.07 -14.18 -18.77
N LYS A 582 22.88 -14.28 -18.16
CA LYS A 582 22.30 -15.59 -17.79
C LYS A 582 22.04 -16.48 -19.00
N THR A 583 21.67 -15.87 -20.11
CA THR A 583 21.46 -16.59 -21.36
C THR A 583 22.77 -17.11 -21.91
N ASP A 584 23.80 -16.26 -22.01
CA ASP A 584 25.14 -16.66 -22.47
C ASP A 584 25.74 -17.76 -21.58
N ASP A 585 25.65 -17.63 -20.25
CA ASP A 585 26.14 -18.63 -19.29
C ASP A 585 25.49 -20.01 -19.53
N ALA A 586 24.19 -20.04 -19.86
CA ALA A 586 23.47 -21.28 -20.14
C ALA A 586 23.97 -21.95 -21.44
N PHE A 587 24.25 -21.16 -22.49
CA PHE A 587 24.84 -21.66 -23.74
C PHE A 587 26.26 -22.17 -23.54
N ASP A 588 27.09 -21.43 -22.81
CA ASP A 588 28.47 -21.82 -22.55
C ASP A 588 28.53 -23.13 -21.77
N THR A 589 27.61 -23.32 -20.81
CA THR A 589 27.48 -24.57 -20.05
C THR A 589 27.07 -25.75 -20.96
N TYR A 590 26.13 -25.54 -21.88
CA TYR A 590 25.74 -26.57 -22.84
C TYR A 590 26.90 -26.92 -23.77
N MET A 591 27.59 -25.91 -24.30
CA MET A 591 28.72 -26.10 -25.20
C MET A 591 29.87 -26.85 -24.53
N ALA A 592 30.19 -26.52 -23.28
CA ALA A 592 31.19 -27.24 -22.50
C ALA A 592 30.79 -28.72 -22.28
N SER A 593 29.51 -28.97 -21.96
CA SER A 593 28.98 -30.34 -21.80
C SER A 593 29.04 -31.13 -23.10
N PHE A 594 28.73 -30.47 -24.22
CA PHE A 594 28.79 -31.05 -25.57
C PHE A 594 30.22 -31.41 -25.98
N GLN A 595 31.16 -30.48 -25.82
CA GLN A 595 32.59 -30.73 -26.11
C GLN A 595 33.14 -31.87 -25.26
N LYS A 596 32.78 -31.93 -23.97
CA LYS A 596 33.18 -33.01 -23.08
C LYS A 596 32.61 -34.37 -23.54
N ALA A 597 31.32 -34.42 -23.88
CA ALA A 597 30.68 -35.64 -24.36
C ALA A 597 31.37 -36.19 -25.63
N VAL A 598 31.73 -35.31 -26.56
CA VAL A 598 32.46 -35.67 -27.79
C VAL A 598 33.86 -36.25 -27.48
N GLN A 599 34.56 -35.72 -26.48
CA GLN A 599 35.89 -36.22 -26.08
C GLN A 599 35.83 -37.58 -25.37
N GLU A 600 34.79 -37.83 -24.58
CA GLU A 600 34.69 -39.02 -23.72
C GLU A 600 34.07 -40.22 -24.45
N ILE A 601 33.27 -39.99 -25.49
CA ILE A 601 32.54 -41.05 -26.19
C ILE A 601 33.44 -41.73 -27.24
N THR A 602 33.94 -42.89 -26.86
CA THR A 602 34.84 -43.75 -27.65
C THR A 602 34.19 -45.09 -28.08
N ALA A 603 32.92 -45.31 -27.71
CA ALA A 603 32.18 -46.56 -27.89
C ALA A 603 31.02 -46.44 -28.91
N ASP A 604 30.41 -47.59 -29.26
CA ASP A 604 29.31 -47.69 -30.23
C ASP A 604 28.15 -46.75 -29.85
N HIS A 605 27.94 -45.72 -30.66
CA HIS A 605 27.00 -44.63 -30.40
C HIS A 605 25.56 -45.13 -30.26
N GLU A 606 25.19 -46.24 -30.92
CA GLU A 606 23.86 -46.83 -30.81
C GLU A 606 23.58 -47.43 -29.42
N GLU A 607 24.58 -47.99 -28.75
CA GLU A 607 24.44 -48.53 -27.39
C GLU A 607 24.29 -47.40 -26.36
N ILE A 608 25.06 -46.32 -26.51
CA ILE A 608 24.95 -45.10 -25.68
C ILE A 608 23.56 -44.47 -25.85
N LYS A 609 23.08 -44.37 -27.09
CA LYS A 609 21.76 -43.81 -27.40
C LYS A 609 20.62 -44.60 -26.74
N ALA A 610 20.72 -45.93 -26.71
CA ALA A 610 19.72 -46.78 -26.05
C ALA A 610 19.60 -46.51 -24.53
N ILE A 611 20.71 -46.12 -23.88
CA ILE A 611 20.75 -45.81 -22.44
C ILE A 611 20.28 -44.38 -22.16
N TRP A 612 20.72 -43.41 -22.95
CA TRP A 612 20.52 -41.98 -22.64
C TRP A 612 19.19 -41.41 -23.14
N GLN A 613 18.56 -42.00 -24.15
CA GLN A 613 17.25 -41.54 -24.62
C GLN A 613 16.15 -41.59 -23.54
N PRO A 614 15.97 -42.68 -22.77
CA PRO A 614 15.03 -42.70 -21.65
C PRO A 614 15.34 -41.64 -20.58
N ILE A 615 16.63 -41.43 -20.28
CA ILE A 615 17.08 -40.44 -19.30
C ILE A 615 16.74 -39.02 -19.75
N GLN A 616 16.96 -38.69 -21.03
CA GLN A 616 16.61 -37.38 -21.58
C GLN A 616 15.10 -37.10 -21.48
N ARG A 617 14.25 -38.12 -21.73
CA ARG A 617 12.79 -37.97 -21.58
C ARG A 617 12.42 -37.65 -20.13
N GLN A 618 13.03 -38.34 -19.17
CA GLN A 618 12.77 -38.09 -17.75
C GLN A 618 13.30 -36.71 -17.30
N ALA A 619 14.47 -36.30 -17.81
CA ALA A 619 15.04 -34.97 -17.57
C ALA A 619 14.12 -33.86 -18.09
N LYS A 620 13.61 -33.99 -19.32
CA LYS A 620 12.64 -33.05 -19.90
C LYS A 620 11.31 -33.03 -19.15
N TYR A 621 10.86 -34.17 -18.64
CA TYR A 621 9.67 -34.22 -17.78
C TYR A 621 9.87 -33.49 -16.45
N LEU A 622 11.02 -33.68 -15.80
CA LEU A 622 11.39 -32.99 -14.57
C LEU A 622 11.52 -31.47 -14.80
N GLU A 623 12.21 -31.06 -15.86
CA GLU A 623 12.39 -29.66 -16.26
C GLU A 623 11.04 -28.95 -16.45
N LYS A 624 10.11 -29.60 -17.15
CA LYS A 624 8.75 -29.11 -17.33
C LYS A 624 8.00 -28.99 -16.00
N GLY A 625 8.07 -30.00 -15.14
CA GLY A 625 7.42 -29.96 -13.83
C GLY A 625 7.97 -28.83 -12.94
N LEU A 626 9.28 -28.60 -12.96
CA LEU A 626 9.91 -27.49 -12.23
C LEU A 626 9.56 -26.11 -12.81
N PHE A 627 9.43 -26.01 -14.14
CA PHE A 627 8.91 -24.80 -14.80
C PHE A 627 7.47 -24.53 -14.35
N GLU A 628 6.57 -25.51 -14.47
CA GLU A 628 5.15 -25.36 -14.11
C GLU A 628 4.95 -24.99 -12.63
N LEU A 629 5.78 -25.50 -11.72
CA LEU A 629 5.76 -25.09 -10.31
C LEU A 629 6.04 -23.59 -10.14
N GLY A 630 6.89 -22.98 -10.97
CA GLY A 630 7.15 -21.54 -10.95
C GLY A 630 5.96 -20.68 -11.38
N PHE A 631 4.94 -21.26 -12.02
CA PHE A 631 3.71 -20.58 -12.46
C PHE A 631 2.50 -21.00 -11.62
N PHE A 632 2.72 -21.32 -10.33
CA PHE A 632 1.65 -21.82 -9.45
C PHE A 632 0.38 -20.94 -9.45
N GLU A 633 0.52 -19.62 -9.61
CA GLU A 633 -0.61 -18.68 -9.71
C GLU A 633 -1.49 -18.90 -10.96
N ASP A 634 -0.93 -19.33 -12.09
CA ASP A 634 -1.68 -19.61 -13.34
C ASP A 634 -2.33 -21.01 -13.37
N VAL A 635 -1.95 -21.89 -12.43
CA VAL A 635 -2.43 -23.28 -12.38
C VAL A 635 -3.79 -23.38 -11.68
N GLU A 636 -4.10 -22.48 -10.74
CA GLU A 636 -5.41 -22.45 -10.07
C GLU A 636 -6.54 -21.86 -10.93
N GLU A 637 -6.26 -21.04 -11.95
CA GLU A 637 -7.31 -20.60 -12.90
C GLU A 637 -7.78 -21.72 -13.86
N LYS A 638 -7.13 -22.89 -13.85
CA LYS A 638 -7.43 -24.03 -14.73
C LYS A 638 -7.95 -25.29 -14.02
N ILE A 639 -8.18 -25.24 -12.70
CA ILE A 639 -8.82 -26.30 -11.90
C ILE A 639 -10.12 -25.74 -11.33
#